data_AF-A0AAV7MHM8-F1
#
_entry.id   AF-A0AAV7MHM8-F1
#
_cell.length_a   1.000
_cell.length_b   1.000
_cell.length_c   1.000
_cell.angle_alpha   90.00
_cell.angle_beta   90.00
_cell.angle_gamma   90.00
#
_symmetry.space_group_name_H-M   'P 1'
#
loop_
_entity.id
_entity.type
_entity.pdbx_description
1 polymer ?
#
loop_
_entity_poly.entity_id
_entity_poly.type
_entity_poly.pdbx_seq_one_letter_code
_entity_poly.pdbx_strand_id
1 'polypeptide(L)'
;SEPAARGQSRADTDPPPAGAMPLLHRKPFERKRPPADLRPDEHFFYCRVTNEIFRDYDEFFERTILCNSLVWSCAITGKAGLTYQEAVESEKKARRNIQNFPEPLIGPVLYLAGRTRRARLHEVCDDVHAYLHNRFFVGETVEVLRNSGARLQCMILEVKPPPKENGMMNGHTQSPPAVATETIVISDSDEEPDTPKASARNGKRPTAIDPSLFKYKVKPVQQERYESVTVKACQISRKPTLFSRERLKLFLKLHCELHNGVQRPKATSVIKYKVCEKSFSEAFPDDPPAFASSLPTPQRKPPKSRVVVSPLVSPVVSPMDAFVSRPVIGVDQYYAAMEREKLLALREEMQAMAYEKAKLQRAQFDVMEAARRREREEREREREELRKMMEEERLKKKEEKERQKMEREKEREKLREEKRKHAEYVKLWRKPREDLECDDLKELPAPTPVKTRLPPECFGDALMVLEFLHAFGELFDLQDEFPEGISLEVLEEALVGNNADGPLCELLFFFLTAIFEAMAEEEEEVAKDQIAEADTKDLTEALDEDADPTKTALSAVASLAAAWPQLHQGCSLKSLDLDSCTLSEILRLHILASGADVTTNNAKYRYQKRGGFDATDDAGMELRLNHPGLLKKLSTTSIYDLSPAEKLKILHALCGKLLTLVSTRDFIEDYMEILRQSKQEFRELKAEQNRRERGEAAAKIRKRKEEKLKEQEMKLKEI
;
A
#
# COMPACT_ATOMS: atom_id res chain seq x y z
N SER A 1 22.14 -29.74 4.10
CA SER A 1 21.31 -30.96 4.00
C SER A 1 20.04 -30.78 4.82
N GLU A 2 18.99 -30.29 4.17
CA GLU A 2 17.59 -30.32 4.63
C GLU A 2 16.73 -30.70 3.41
N PRO A 3 15.56 -31.33 3.60
CA PRO A 3 15.05 -32.29 2.60
C PRO A 3 14.35 -31.64 1.40
N ALA A 4 14.59 -32.20 0.22
CA ALA A 4 13.84 -31.87 -1.00
C ALA A 4 12.42 -32.46 -0.91
N ALA A 5 11.41 -31.60 -0.84
CA ALA A 5 10.01 -32.01 -0.85
C ALA A 5 9.58 -32.47 -2.27
N ARG A 6 9.44 -33.78 -2.47
CA ARG A 6 8.83 -34.35 -3.69
C ARG A 6 7.32 -34.07 -3.71
N GLY A 7 6.92 -32.94 -4.29
CA GLY A 7 5.53 -32.68 -4.65
C GLY A 7 5.22 -33.23 -6.03
N GLN A 8 4.46 -34.34 -6.12
CA GLN A 8 3.78 -34.71 -7.36
C GLN A 8 2.55 -33.83 -7.53
N SER A 9 2.47 -33.08 -8.63
CA SER A 9 1.23 -32.45 -9.10
C SER A 9 1.09 -32.73 -10.59
N ARG A 10 -0.11 -33.14 -11.02
CA ARG A 10 -0.40 -33.35 -12.45
C ARG A 10 -0.33 -32.01 -13.18
N ALA A 11 0.17 -32.08 -14.40
CA ALA A 11 0.29 -30.93 -15.27
C ALA A 11 -1.04 -30.64 -15.98
N ASP A 12 -1.93 -29.90 -15.32
CA ASP A 12 -3.01 -29.18 -16.02
C ASP A 12 -2.37 -27.99 -16.76
N THR A 13 -1.81 -28.28 -17.94
CA THR A 13 -1.06 -27.32 -18.78
C THR A 13 -1.95 -26.42 -19.64
N ASP A 14 -2.98 -25.83 -19.02
CA ASP A 14 -3.62 -24.63 -19.57
C ASP A 14 -2.93 -23.39 -18.99
N PRO A 15 -2.44 -22.45 -19.82
CA PRO A 15 -1.99 -21.16 -19.32
C PRO A 15 -3.20 -20.42 -18.72
N PRO A 16 -3.10 -19.84 -17.50
CA PRO A 16 -4.23 -19.16 -16.89
C PRO A 16 -4.72 -18.04 -17.81
N PRO A 17 -6.05 -17.89 -18.01
CA PRO A 17 -6.60 -16.97 -18.99
C PRO A 17 -6.14 -15.53 -18.71
N ALA A 18 -5.98 -14.75 -19.78
CA ALA A 18 -5.35 -13.43 -19.80
C ALA A 18 -6.16 -12.32 -19.09
N GLY A 19 -6.50 -12.51 -17.81
CA GLY A 19 -6.90 -11.45 -16.90
C GLY A 19 -5.68 -10.68 -16.43
N ALA A 20 -5.79 -9.34 -16.37
CA ALA A 20 -4.71 -8.40 -16.07
C ALA A 20 -3.73 -8.88 -14.97
N MET A 21 -2.44 -8.78 -15.26
CA MET A 21 -1.33 -8.99 -14.32
C MET A 21 -0.79 -7.63 -13.83
N PRO A 22 -0.04 -7.60 -12.70
CA PRO A 22 0.63 -6.41 -12.22
C PRO A 22 1.41 -5.66 -13.30
N LEU A 23 1.26 -4.34 -13.31
CA LEU A 23 1.98 -3.47 -14.24
C LEU A 23 3.37 -3.18 -13.69
N LEU A 24 4.41 -3.49 -14.45
CA LEU A 24 5.79 -3.11 -14.16
C LEU A 24 6.05 -1.71 -14.70
N HIS A 25 6.36 -0.72 -13.85
CA HIS A 25 6.52 0.68 -14.25
C HIS A 25 5.34 1.21 -15.11
N ARG A 26 4.10 0.92 -14.66
CA ARG A 26 2.82 1.23 -15.35
C ARG A 26 2.68 0.62 -16.76
N LYS A 27 3.43 -0.43 -17.12
CA LYS A 27 3.31 -1.18 -18.39
C LYS A 27 2.94 -2.64 -18.14
N PRO A 28 2.26 -3.34 -19.07
CA PRO A 28 2.01 -4.77 -18.96
C PRO A 28 3.32 -5.55 -18.72
N PHE A 29 3.31 -6.47 -17.76
CA PHE A 29 4.42 -7.34 -17.47
C PHE A 29 4.22 -8.70 -18.17
N GLU A 30 5.22 -9.11 -18.95
CA GLU A 30 5.25 -10.40 -19.62
C GLU A 30 6.18 -11.35 -18.85
N ARG A 31 5.65 -12.51 -18.47
CA ARG A 31 6.43 -13.58 -17.83
C ARG A 31 7.20 -14.37 -18.89
N LYS A 32 8.43 -14.78 -18.58
CA LYS A 32 9.14 -15.81 -19.34
C LYS A 32 8.28 -17.07 -19.36
N ARG A 33 8.07 -17.64 -20.55
CA ARG A 33 7.50 -18.98 -20.68
C ARG A 33 8.53 -20.01 -20.19
N PRO A 34 8.11 -21.16 -19.63
CA PRO A 34 9.02 -22.29 -19.41
C PRO A 34 9.77 -22.64 -20.71
N PRO A 35 11.09 -22.95 -20.64
CA PRO A 35 11.83 -23.51 -21.77
C PRO A 35 11.13 -24.74 -22.35
N ALA A 36 11.00 -24.81 -23.67
CA ALA A 36 10.29 -25.91 -24.35
C ALA A 36 11.08 -27.24 -24.37
N ASP A 37 12.37 -27.18 -24.01
CA ASP A 37 13.33 -28.27 -23.98
C ASP A 37 13.64 -28.77 -22.54
N LEU A 38 12.81 -28.38 -21.56
CA LEU A 38 13.01 -28.76 -20.15
C LEU A 38 12.93 -30.28 -19.97
N ARG A 39 13.96 -30.90 -19.39
CA ARG A 39 13.96 -32.36 -19.15
C ARG A 39 13.34 -32.74 -17.80
N PRO A 40 12.73 -33.93 -17.64
CA PRO A 40 12.16 -34.39 -16.37
C PRO A 40 13.19 -34.56 -15.23
N ASP A 41 14.47 -34.67 -15.57
CA ASP A 41 15.60 -34.85 -14.65
C ASP A 41 16.45 -33.57 -14.47
N GLU A 42 16.01 -32.44 -15.03
CA GLU A 42 16.76 -31.18 -15.01
C GLU A 42 16.57 -30.38 -13.71
N HIS A 43 17.66 -29.79 -13.20
CA HIS A 43 17.64 -28.86 -12.08
C HIS A 43 17.49 -27.42 -12.56
N PHE A 44 16.57 -26.67 -11.94
CA PHE A 44 16.27 -25.28 -12.28
C PHE A 44 15.85 -24.49 -11.02
N PHE A 45 15.95 -23.17 -11.10
CA PHE A 45 15.44 -22.25 -10.09
C PHE A 45 14.00 -21.84 -10.41
N TYR A 46 13.13 -21.80 -9.40
CA TYR A 46 11.69 -21.56 -9.56
C TYR A 46 11.23 -20.35 -8.74
N CYS A 47 10.82 -19.28 -9.43
CA CYS A 47 10.26 -18.10 -8.78
C CYS A 47 8.78 -18.36 -8.44
N ARG A 48 8.53 -18.77 -7.18
CA ARG A 48 7.18 -19.09 -6.65
C ARG A 48 6.15 -17.95 -6.74
N VAL A 49 6.62 -16.72 -6.94
CA VAL A 49 5.78 -15.51 -6.96
C VAL A 49 5.22 -15.25 -8.36
N THR A 50 6.04 -15.45 -9.40
CA THR A 50 5.63 -15.32 -10.81
C THR A 50 5.31 -16.66 -11.49
N ASN A 51 5.60 -17.79 -10.85
CA ASN A 51 5.59 -19.14 -11.42
C ASN A 51 6.53 -19.29 -12.64
N GLU A 52 7.67 -18.61 -12.63
CA GLU A 52 8.68 -18.66 -13.69
C GLU A 52 9.84 -19.61 -13.36
N ILE A 53 10.42 -20.21 -14.40
CA ILE A 53 11.55 -21.15 -14.33
C ILE A 53 12.78 -20.49 -14.96
N PHE A 54 13.92 -20.63 -14.29
CA PHE A 54 15.22 -20.10 -14.69
C PHE A 54 16.28 -21.20 -14.60
N ARG A 55 17.12 -21.35 -15.64
CA ARG A 55 18.29 -22.25 -15.60
C ARG A 55 19.48 -21.61 -14.89
N ASP A 56 19.59 -20.29 -15.02
CA ASP A 56 20.63 -19.49 -14.38
C ASP A 56 20.18 -18.96 -13.00
N TYR A 57 21.14 -18.75 -12.09
CA TYR A 57 20.89 -18.24 -10.74
C TYR A 57 20.74 -16.72 -10.72
N ASP A 58 21.54 -15.99 -11.50
CA ASP A 58 21.56 -14.53 -11.46
C ASP A 58 20.26 -13.97 -12.08
N GLU A 59 19.75 -14.56 -13.17
CA GLU A 59 18.41 -14.23 -13.70
C GLU A 59 17.28 -14.46 -12.67
N PHE A 60 17.37 -15.53 -11.87
CA PHE A 60 16.42 -15.83 -10.81
C PHE A 60 16.54 -14.84 -9.63
N PHE A 61 17.75 -14.43 -9.30
CA PHE A 61 18.03 -13.47 -8.25
C PHE A 61 17.58 -12.06 -8.64
N GLU A 62 17.89 -11.60 -9.86
CA GLU A 62 17.34 -10.38 -10.45
C GLU A 62 15.80 -10.39 -10.45
N ARG A 63 15.18 -11.51 -10.84
CA ARG A 63 13.71 -11.64 -10.80
C ARG A 63 13.17 -11.50 -9.38
N THR A 64 13.86 -12.08 -8.40
CA THR A 64 13.45 -12.04 -7.00
C THR A 64 13.57 -10.62 -6.42
N ILE A 65 14.64 -9.89 -6.75
CA ILE A 65 14.78 -8.45 -6.41
C ILE A 65 13.66 -7.64 -7.07
N LEU A 66 13.42 -7.83 -8.37
CA LEU A 66 12.41 -7.10 -9.13
C LEU A 66 11.01 -7.27 -8.52
N CYS A 67 10.61 -8.50 -8.19
CA CYS A 67 9.32 -8.80 -7.57
C CYS A 67 9.15 -8.15 -6.17
N ASN A 68 10.25 -7.99 -5.43
CA ASN A 68 10.26 -7.40 -4.08
C ASN A 68 10.47 -5.87 -4.07
N SER A 69 10.73 -5.24 -5.24
CA SER A 69 10.92 -3.79 -5.35
C SER A 69 9.60 -3.06 -5.58
N LEU A 70 9.47 -1.82 -5.09
CA LEU A 70 8.20 -1.04 -5.08
C LEU A 70 7.85 -0.39 -6.45
N VAL A 71 8.20 -1.06 -7.56
CA VAL A 71 8.05 -0.56 -8.95
C VAL A 71 6.79 -1.04 -9.65
N TRP A 72 5.94 -1.80 -8.96
CA TRP A 72 4.72 -2.37 -9.51
C TRP A 72 3.52 -1.46 -9.31
N SER A 73 2.48 -1.71 -10.09
CA SER A 73 1.17 -1.09 -9.93
C SER A 73 0.07 -2.11 -10.20
N CYS A 74 -0.97 -2.11 -9.39
CA CYS A 74 -2.15 -2.97 -9.60
C CYS A 74 -2.87 -2.55 -10.89
N ALA A 75 -3.01 -3.46 -11.85
CA ALA A 75 -3.62 -3.16 -13.15
C ALA A 75 -5.13 -2.83 -13.07
N ILE A 76 -5.79 -3.22 -11.96
CA ILE A 76 -7.24 -3.07 -11.79
C ILE A 76 -7.60 -1.86 -10.92
N THR A 77 -6.85 -1.57 -9.83
CA THR A 77 -7.08 -0.35 -9.03
C THR A 77 -6.32 0.85 -9.60
N GLY A 78 -5.11 0.63 -10.13
CA GLY A 78 -4.17 1.69 -10.51
C GLY A 78 -3.20 2.09 -9.39
N LYS A 79 -3.33 1.55 -8.16
CA LYS A 79 -2.42 1.85 -7.04
C LYS A 79 -0.99 1.43 -7.41
N ALA A 80 -0.07 2.39 -7.31
CA ALA A 80 1.36 2.24 -7.60
C ALA A 80 2.18 2.15 -6.29
N GLY A 81 3.51 2.02 -6.40
CA GLY A 81 4.39 1.92 -5.24
C GLY A 81 4.33 0.56 -4.54
N LEU A 82 3.96 -0.50 -5.27
CA LEU A 82 3.72 -1.84 -4.72
C LEU A 82 4.86 -2.80 -5.09
N THR A 83 5.06 -3.84 -4.28
CA THR A 83 5.69 -5.08 -4.73
C THR A 83 4.77 -5.85 -5.69
N TYR A 84 5.30 -6.86 -6.37
CA TYR A 84 4.50 -7.72 -7.24
C TYR A 84 3.37 -8.42 -6.48
N GLN A 85 3.67 -8.92 -5.27
CA GLN A 85 2.71 -9.69 -4.47
C GLN A 85 1.54 -8.81 -4.00
N GLU A 86 1.82 -7.61 -3.50
CA GLU A 86 0.80 -6.64 -3.11
C GLU A 86 -0.05 -6.17 -4.31
N ALA A 87 0.55 -6.05 -5.49
CA ALA A 87 -0.19 -5.77 -6.71
C ALA A 87 -1.15 -6.92 -7.08
N VAL A 88 -0.70 -8.19 -7.05
CA VAL A 88 -1.58 -9.37 -7.25
C VAL A 88 -2.69 -9.41 -6.20
N GLU A 89 -2.41 -9.10 -4.95
CA GLU A 89 -3.41 -9.11 -3.87
C GLU A 89 -4.41 -7.96 -3.98
N SER A 90 -3.96 -6.78 -4.42
CA SER A 90 -4.82 -5.64 -4.78
C SER A 90 -5.74 -6.00 -5.94
N GLU A 91 -5.23 -6.66 -7.00
CA GLU A 91 -6.04 -7.17 -8.11
C GLU A 91 -7.04 -8.23 -7.65
N LYS A 92 -6.62 -9.15 -6.75
CA LYS A 92 -7.50 -10.17 -6.16
C LYS A 92 -8.56 -9.57 -5.23
N LYS A 93 -8.29 -8.46 -4.53
CA LYS A 93 -9.27 -7.70 -3.73
C LYS A 93 -10.25 -6.98 -4.67
N ALA A 94 -9.76 -6.34 -5.73
CA ALA A 94 -10.58 -5.65 -6.72
C ALA A 94 -11.54 -6.58 -7.48
N ARG A 95 -11.06 -7.74 -7.97
CA ARG A 95 -11.91 -8.75 -8.62
C ARG A 95 -13.00 -9.27 -7.68
N ARG A 96 -12.70 -9.49 -6.40
CA ARG A 96 -13.69 -9.89 -5.38
C ARG A 96 -14.74 -8.81 -5.12
N ASN A 97 -14.36 -7.52 -5.14
CA ASN A 97 -15.31 -6.43 -5.00
C ASN A 97 -16.32 -6.39 -6.19
N ILE A 98 -15.83 -6.63 -7.41
CA ILE A 98 -16.67 -6.66 -8.64
C ILE A 98 -17.54 -7.92 -8.75
N GLN A 99 -17.22 -9.03 -8.09
CA GLN A 99 -18.00 -10.28 -8.21
C GLN A 99 -19.50 -10.11 -7.90
N ASN A 100 -19.85 -9.17 -7.02
CA ASN A 100 -21.22 -8.83 -6.65
C ASN A 100 -21.71 -7.52 -7.32
N PHE A 101 -21.27 -7.21 -8.54
CA PHE A 101 -21.79 -6.07 -9.31
C PHE A 101 -23.20 -6.39 -9.87
N PRO A 102 -24.19 -5.49 -9.80
CA PRO A 102 -25.57 -5.82 -10.19
C PRO A 102 -25.70 -6.22 -11.67
N GLU A 103 -26.14 -7.46 -11.92
CA GLU A 103 -26.30 -8.01 -13.26
C GLU A 103 -27.16 -7.14 -14.21
N PRO A 104 -28.32 -6.58 -13.77
CA PRO A 104 -29.14 -5.69 -14.62
C PRO A 104 -28.40 -4.44 -15.12
N LEU A 105 -27.37 -3.97 -14.40
CA LEU A 105 -26.58 -2.80 -14.78
C LEU A 105 -25.43 -3.13 -15.74
N ILE A 106 -24.99 -4.39 -15.84
CA ILE A 106 -23.83 -4.78 -16.66
C ILE A 106 -24.04 -4.43 -18.14
N GLY A 107 -25.20 -4.78 -18.70
CA GLY A 107 -25.55 -4.46 -20.09
C GLY A 107 -25.57 -2.94 -20.36
N PRO A 108 -26.39 -2.16 -19.62
CA PRO A 108 -26.45 -0.70 -19.73
C PRO A 108 -25.08 -0.01 -19.56
N VAL A 109 -24.28 -0.38 -18.56
CA VAL A 109 -22.94 0.19 -18.33
C VAL A 109 -22.03 -0.02 -19.54
N LEU A 110 -21.96 -1.24 -20.07
CA LEU A 110 -21.10 -1.54 -21.22
C LEU A 110 -21.61 -0.88 -22.51
N TYR A 111 -22.94 -0.82 -22.71
CA TYR A 111 -23.53 -0.12 -23.86
C TYR A 111 -23.22 1.38 -23.84
N LEU A 112 -23.44 2.04 -22.70
CA LEU A 112 -23.17 3.48 -22.53
C LEU A 112 -21.67 3.77 -22.67
N ALA A 113 -20.80 3.00 -22.01
CA ALA A 113 -19.36 3.13 -22.15
C ALA A 113 -18.90 3.01 -23.62
N GLY A 114 -19.45 2.05 -24.37
CA GLY A 114 -19.19 1.87 -25.80
C GLY A 114 -19.70 3.01 -26.70
N ARG A 115 -20.59 3.88 -26.20
CA ARG A 115 -21.16 5.04 -26.88
C ARG A 115 -20.41 6.35 -26.57
N THR A 116 -19.63 6.39 -25.49
CA THR A 116 -18.75 7.53 -25.16
C THR A 116 -17.65 7.74 -26.23
N ARG A 117 -17.06 8.95 -26.25
CA ARG A 117 -15.93 9.31 -27.12
C ARG A 117 -14.73 9.83 -26.33
N ARG A 118 -14.57 9.33 -25.11
CA ARG A 118 -13.59 9.78 -24.12
C ARG A 118 -12.28 9.01 -24.23
N ALA A 119 -11.16 9.68 -24.03
CA ALA A 119 -9.83 9.07 -24.01
C ALA A 119 -9.46 8.53 -22.62
N ARG A 120 -9.87 9.24 -21.56
CA ARG A 120 -9.62 8.86 -20.16
C ARG A 120 -10.80 8.04 -19.63
N LEU A 121 -10.50 7.06 -18.78
CA LEU A 121 -11.52 6.14 -18.25
C LEU A 121 -12.36 6.75 -17.12
N HIS A 122 -11.88 7.79 -16.44
CA HIS A 122 -12.71 8.52 -15.47
C HIS A 122 -13.83 9.27 -16.19
N GLU A 123 -13.53 10.01 -17.27
CA GLU A 123 -14.53 10.67 -18.12
C GLU A 123 -15.66 9.72 -18.56
N VAL A 124 -15.34 8.46 -18.91
CA VAL A 124 -16.34 7.40 -19.21
C VAL A 124 -17.13 7.01 -17.97
N CYS A 125 -16.46 6.85 -16.83
CA CYS A 125 -17.11 6.52 -15.57
C CYS A 125 -18.09 7.62 -15.14
N ASP A 126 -17.71 8.88 -15.30
CA ASP A 126 -18.51 10.04 -14.92
C ASP A 126 -19.70 10.22 -15.89
N ASP A 127 -19.46 10.15 -17.22
CA ASP A 127 -20.49 10.10 -18.28
C ASP A 127 -21.56 9.00 -18.00
N VAL A 128 -21.10 7.81 -17.59
CA VAL A 128 -21.97 6.65 -17.32
C VAL A 128 -22.65 6.76 -15.95
N HIS A 129 -21.95 7.26 -14.91
CA HIS A 129 -22.51 7.42 -13.57
C HIS A 129 -23.65 8.43 -13.57
N ALA A 130 -23.44 9.61 -14.16
CA ALA A 130 -24.45 10.67 -14.23
C ALA A 130 -25.72 10.22 -14.96
N TYR A 131 -25.60 9.44 -16.05
CA TYR A 131 -26.78 8.90 -16.73
C TYR A 131 -27.54 7.88 -15.88
N LEU A 132 -26.82 6.99 -15.19
CA LEU A 132 -27.40 5.89 -14.41
C LEU A 132 -27.97 6.34 -13.07
N HIS A 133 -27.40 7.36 -12.40
CA HIS A 133 -27.68 7.72 -11.01
C HIS A 133 -29.19 7.73 -10.67
N ASN A 134 -29.97 8.45 -11.48
CA ASN A 134 -31.43 8.63 -11.30
C ASN A 134 -32.29 7.70 -12.18
N ARG A 135 -31.68 6.79 -12.96
CA ARG A 135 -32.38 5.85 -13.86
C ARG A 135 -32.20 4.41 -13.37
N PHE A 136 -33.30 3.75 -13.03
CA PHE A 136 -33.29 2.38 -12.50
C PHE A 136 -33.80 1.36 -13.53
N PHE A 137 -33.31 0.12 -13.49
CA PHE A 137 -33.47 -0.86 -14.58
C PHE A 137 -34.36 -2.05 -14.19
N VAL A 138 -35.01 -2.69 -15.17
CA VAL A 138 -35.83 -3.89 -14.91
C VAL A 138 -34.96 -5.04 -14.39
N GLY A 139 -35.43 -5.71 -13.35
CA GLY A 139 -34.68 -6.72 -12.60
C GLY A 139 -33.75 -6.14 -11.53
N GLU A 140 -33.55 -4.82 -11.46
CA GLU A 140 -32.68 -4.19 -10.47
C GLU A 140 -33.29 -4.26 -9.06
N THR A 141 -32.44 -4.53 -8.06
CA THR A 141 -32.82 -4.52 -6.64
C THR A 141 -32.45 -3.18 -6.01
N VAL A 142 -33.46 -2.50 -5.48
CA VAL A 142 -33.41 -1.13 -4.95
C VAL A 142 -34.04 -1.05 -3.56
N GLU A 143 -33.79 0.02 -2.83
CA GLU A 143 -34.58 0.38 -1.65
C GLU A 143 -35.68 1.36 -2.04
N VAL A 144 -36.89 1.12 -1.53
CA VAL A 144 -38.07 1.95 -1.77
C VAL A 144 -38.53 2.55 -0.45
N LEU A 145 -38.61 3.88 -0.40
CA LEU A 145 -39.13 4.62 0.75
C LEU A 145 -40.66 4.55 0.77
N ARG A 146 -41.22 3.91 1.80
CA ARG A 146 -42.67 3.88 2.03
C ARG A 146 -43.13 5.18 2.68
N ASN A 147 -44.42 5.51 2.50
CA ASN A 147 -45.08 6.65 3.15
C ASN A 147 -45.04 6.61 4.70
N SER A 148 -44.61 5.49 5.30
CA SER A 148 -44.43 5.28 6.74
C SER A 148 -42.96 5.36 7.17
N GLY A 149 -42.11 6.10 6.46
CA GLY A 149 -40.66 6.26 6.71
C GLY A 149 -39.79 5.02 6.43
N ALA A 150 -40.36 3.81 6.54
CA ALA A 150 -39.63 2.56 6.39
C ALA A 150 -39.11 2.33 4.95
N ARG A 151 -37.81 2.06 4.82
CA ARG A 151 -37.20 1.56 3.57
C ARG A 151 -37.49 0.07 3.39
N LEU A 152 -37.88 -0.33 2.19
CA LEU A 152 -38.16 -1.73 1.83
C LEU A 152 -37.36 -2.15 0.60
N GLN A 153 -36.69 -3.30 0.68
CA GLN A 153 -35.92 -3.84 -0.44
C GLN A 153 -36.85 -4.48 -1.49
N CYS A 154 -36.85 -3.91 -2.70
CA CYS A 154 -37.74 -4.28 -3.79
C CYS A 154 -36.96 -4.55 -5.09
N MET A 155 -37.52 -5.38 -5.96
CA MET A 155 -37.08 -5.57 -7.34
C MET A 155 -37.97 -4.76 -8.30
N ILE A 156 -37.37 -4.13 -9.30
CA ILE A 156 -38.08 -3.40 -10.35
C ILE A 156 -38.58 -4.38 -11.42
N LEU A 157 -39.87 -4.29 -11.74
CA LEU A 157 -40.56 -5.12 -12.71
C LEU A 157 -40.85 -4.38 -14.04
N GLU A 158 -41.01 -3.06 -13.99
CA GLU A 158 -41.48 -2.24 -15.12
C GLU A 158 -41.00 -0.80 -14.96
N VAL A 159 -40.51 -0.18 -16.03
CA VAL A 159 -40.21 1.26 -16.10
C VAL A 159 -41.28 1.92 -16.98
N LYS A 160 -42.02 2.88 -16.43
CA LYS A 160 -43.11 3.58 -17.12
C LYS A 160 -42.66 5.00 -17.47
N PRO A 161 -42.52 5.34 -18.76
CA PRO A 161 -42.25 6.70 -19.19
C PRO A 161 -43.44 7.63 -18.90
N PRO A 162 -43.24 8.96 -18.85
CA PRO A 162 -44.34 9.90 -18.78
C PRO A 162 -45.25 9.81 -20.02
N PRO A 163 -46.56 10.09 -19.88
CA PRO A 163 -47.46 10.18 -21.03
C PRO A 163 -47.02 11.32 -21.96
N LYS A 164 -47.01 11.06 -23.27
CA LYS A 164 -46.64 12.08 -24.26
C LYS A 164 -47.84 13.00 -24.52
N GLU A 165 -47.78 14.22 -24.01
CA GLU A 165 -48.70 15.29 -24.43
C GLU A 165 -48.39 15.70 -25.88
N ASN A 166 -49.18 15.20 -26.81
CA ASN A 166 -49.27 15.80 -28.14
C ASN A 166 -50.05 17.12 -27.99
N GLY A 167 -49.35 18.24 -28.12
CA GLY A 167 -49.94 19.57 -27.92
C GLY A 167 -51.17 19.82 -28.79
N MET A 168 -52.28 20.20 -28.14
CA MET A 168 -53.50 20.68 -28.80
C MET A 168 -53.87 22.08 -28.30
N MET A 169 -54.50 22.82 -29.20
CA MET A 169 -54.89 24.23 -29.07
C MET A 169 -55.67 24.54 -27.78
N ASN A 170 -55.55 25.77 -27.26
CA ASN A 170 -56.44 26.30 -26.23
C ASN A 170 -57.92 26.18 -26.66
N GLY A 171 -58.64 25.24 -26.06
CA GLY A 171 -60.07 25.01 -26.30
C GLY A 171 -60.94 25.50 -25.14
N HIS A 172 -61.27 26.79 -25.13
CA HIS A 172 -62.34 27.29 -24.26
C HIS A 172 -63.71 26.94 -24.88
N THR A 173 -64.43 25.99 -24.29
CA THR A 173 -65.84 25.73 -24.61
C THR A 173 -66.71 25.89 -23.38
N GLN A 174 -67.56 26.92 -23.41
CA GLN A 174 -68.73 27.01 -22.53
C GLN A 174 -69.94 26.29 -23.17
N SER A 175 -71.09 26.44 -22.50
CA SER A 175 -72.44 25.92 -22.74
C SER A 175 -72.95 25.88 -24.21
N PRO A 176 -73.96 25.03 -24.51
CA PRO A 176 -74.51 24.85 -25.86
C PRO A 176 -75.39 26.02 -26.37
N PRO A 177 -75.69 26.10 -27.69
CA PRO A 177 -76.11 27.33 -28.36
C PRO A 177 -77.61 27.47 -28.67
N ALA A 178 -78.08 28.71 -28.86
CA ALA A 178 -79.24 29.07 -29.68
C ALA A 178 -79.23 30.57 -30.08
N VAL A 179 -79.93 30.91 -31.16
CA VAL A 179 -80.25 32.27 -31.70
C VAL A 179 -79.12 32.99 -32.48
N ALA A 180 -79.51 33.65 -33.58
CA ALA A 180 -78.67 34.25 -34.62
C ALA A 180 -78.14 35.68 -34.27
N THR A 181 -77.22 36.30 -35.03
CA THR A 181 -77.52 37.05 -36.28
C THR A 181 -76.23 37.60 -36.96
N GLU A 182 -76.16 37.46 -38.31
CA GLU A 182 -75.48 38.25 -39.39
C GLU A 182 -74.03 38.85 -39.30
N THR A 183 -73.50 39.24 -40.48
CA THR A 183 -72.25 39.98 -40.82
C THR A 183 -71.00 39.10 -41.01
N ILE A 184 -70.67 38.53 -42.19
CA ILE A 184 -70.36 39.09 -43.55
C ILE A 184 -69.07 39.95 -43.58
N VAL A 185 -68.23 39.73 -44.63
CA VAL A 185 -67.30 40.65 -45.35
C VAL A 185 -65.81 40.22 -45.41
N ILE A 186 -65.41 39.70 -46.59
CA ILE A 186 -64.15 39.90 -47.37
C ILE A 186 -62.80 39.53 -46.69
N SER A 187 -61.86 38.71 -47.22
CA SER A 187 -61.46 38.21 -48.57
C SER A 187 -60.39 39.03 -49.32
N ASP A 188 -59.18 38.46 -49.47
CA ASP A 188 -58.30 38.52 -50.67
C ASP A 188 -57.14 37.52 -50.45
N SER A 189 -56.77 36.60 -51.35
CA SER A 189 -56.17 36.71 -52.70
C SER A 189 -54.63 36.82 -52.63
N ASP A 190 -53.80 36.15 -53.47
CA ASP A 190 -54.10 35.35 -54.67
C ASP A 190 -53.06 34.21 -54.97
N GLU A 191 -53.16 33.57 -56.15
CA GLU A 191 -52.62 32.24 -56.52
C GLU A 191 -51.08 31.99 -56.65
N GLU A 192 -50.67 30.78 -56.20
CA GLU A 192 -49.79 29.79 -56.89
C GLU A 192 -48.38 30.21 -57.45
N PRO A 193 -47.68 29.42 -58.29
CA PRO A 193 -46.77 28.41 -57.75
C PRO A 193 -45.33 28.44 -58.31
N ASP A 194 -44.34 27.97 -57.53
CA ASP A 194 -43.00 27.70 -58.08
C ASP A 194 -42.22 26.59 -57.35
N THR A 195 -41.30 25.92 -58.05
CA THR A 195 -40.51 24.77 -57.55
C THR A 195 -39.10 24.72 -58.17
N PRO A 196 -38.15 23.91 -57.67
CA PRO A 196 -37.92 23.45 -56.30
C PRO A 196 -36.50 23.84 -55.81
N LYS A 197 -36.32 24.14 -54.51
CA LYS A 197 -34.97 24.20 -53.89
C LYS A 197 -34.94 23.49 -52.53
N ALA A 198 -33.99 22.57 -52.39
CA ALA A 198 -33.74 21.85 -51.14
C ALA A 198 -32.96 22.73 -50.14
N SER A 199 -33.63 23.20 -49.10
CA SER A 199 -33.00 23.80 -47.92
C SER A 199 -33.06 22.83 -46.74
N ALA A 200 -31.93 22.55 -46.11
CA ALA A 200 -31.82 21.54 -45.05
C ALA A 200 -32.71 21.88 -43.84
N ARG A 201 -33.75 21.08 -43.60
CA ARG A 201 -34.61 21.23 -42.43
C ARG A 201 -33.89 20.63 -41.22
N ASN A 202 -33.35 21.49 -40.34
CA ASN A 202 -32.70 21.07 -39.10
C ASN A 202 -33.65 20.19 -38.26
N GLY A 203 -33.37 18.90 -38.19
CA GLY A 203 -34.05 18.00 -37.27
C GLY A 203 -33.65 18.35 -35.84
N LYS A 204 -34.59 18.89 -35.05
CA LYS A 204 -34.43 18.97 -33.60
C LYS A 204 -34.17 17.55 -33.09
N ARG A 205 -33.02 17.34 -32.44
CA ARG A 205 -32.73 16.08 -31.76
C ARG A 205 -33.74 15.89 -30.62
N PRO A 206 -34.19 14.65 -30.32
CA PRO A 206 -34.95 14.40 -29.10
C PRO A 206 -34.16 14.89 -27.88
N THR A 207 -34.80 15.70 -27.05
CA THR A 207 -34.31 16.02 -25.70
C THR A 207 -34.58 14.81 -24.82
N ALA A 208 -33.53 14.26 -24.18
CA ALA A 208 -33.67 13.13 -23.27
C ALA A 208 -34.66 13.45 -22.14
N ILE A 209 -35.44 12.46 -21.72
CA ILE A 209 -36.51 12.67 -20.74
C ILE A 209 -35.89 12.80 -19.34
N ASP A 210 -36.38 13.76 -18.55
CA ASP A 210 -35.98 13.93 -17.15
C ASP A 210 -36.26 12.64 -16.34
N PRO A 211 -35.24 12.04 -15.68
CA PRO A 211 -35.39 10.91 -14.78
C PRO A 211 -36.52 11.05 -13.74
N SER A 212 -36.82 12.26 -13.26
CA SER A 212 -37.84 12.51 -12.24
C SER A 212 -39.25 12.09 -12.67
N LEU A 213 -39.51 12.14 -13.98
CA LEU A 213 -40.83 11.90 -14.59
C LEU A 213 -41.18 10.42 -14.74
N PHE A 214 -40.21 9.52 -14.60
CA PHE A 214 -40.42 8.08 -14.71
C PHE A 214 -41.06 7.50 -13.44
N LYS A 215 -41.94 6.52 -13.65
CA LYS A 215 -42.61 5.77 -12.58
C LYS A 215 -42.21 4.30 -12.68
N TYR A 216 -42.00 3.64 -11.56
CA TYR A 216 -41.45 2.29 -11.51
C TYR A 216 -42.42 1.34 -10.82
N LYS A 217 -42.69 0.19 -11.43
CA LYS A 217 -43.45 -0.90 -10.79
C LYS A 217 -42.46 -1.78 -10.05
N VAL A 218 -42.69 -1.99 -8.75
CA VAL A 218 -41.76 -2.65 -7.84
C VAL A 218 -42.46 -3.74 -7.03
N LYS A 219 -41.74 -4.81 -6.68
CA LYS A 219 -42.22 -5.87 -5.77
C LYS A 219 -41.20 -6.14 -4.65
N PRO A 220 -41.62 -6.30 -3.37
CA PRO A 220 -40.70 -6.63 -2.27
C PRO A 220 -39.97 -7.96 -2.48
N VAL A 221 -38.67 -8.00 -2.20
CA VAL A 221 -37.82 -9.20 -2.40
C VAL A 221 -38.05 -10.25 -1.32
N GLN A 222 -38.28 -9.83 -0.07
CA GLN A 222 -38.31 -10.72 1.11
C GLN A 222 -39.73 -11.20 1.48
N GLN A 223 -40.76 -10.73 0.80
CA GLN A 223 -42.16 -10.97 1.18
C GLN A 223 -43.03 -11.22 -0.07
N GLU A 224 -42.93 -12.42 -0.63
CA GLU A 224 -43.52 -12.79 -1.93
C GLU A 224 -45.03 -12.56 -2.06
N ARG A 225 -45.75 -12.49 -0.94
CA ARG A 225 -47.22 -12.30 -0.87
C ARG A 225 -47.69 -10.86 -1.08
N TYR A 226 -46.79 -9.87 -1.15
CA TYR A 226 -47.19 -8.49 -1.41
C TYR A 226 -47.36 -8.21 -2.91
N GLU A 227 -48.41 -7.46 -3.25
CA GLU A 227 -48.68 -7.00 -4.61
C GLU A 227 -47.63 -5.99 -5.09
N SER A 228 -47.51 -5.84 -6.42
CA SER A 228 -46.57 -4.89 -7.02
C SER A 228 -47.12 -3.46 -6.97
N VAL A 229 -46.38 -2.54 -6.34
CA VAL A 229 -46.76 -1.11 -6.22
C VAL A 229 -46.10 -0.31 -7.35
N THR A 230 -46.72 0.80 -7.78
CA THR A 230 -46.06 1.79 -8.66
C THR A 230 -45.61 3.00 -7.83
N VAL A 231 -44.33 3.36 -7.91
CA VAL A 231 -43.71 4.46 -7.15
C VAL A 231 -43.02 5.48 -8.07
N LYS A 232 -42.77 6.70 -7.57
CA LYS A 232 -42.00 7.75 -8.29
C LYS A 232 -40.49 7.48 -8.21
N ALA A 233 -39.71 8.02 -9.15
CA ALA A 233 -38.24 7.98 -9.12
C ALA A 233 -37.65 8.43 -7.76
N CYS A 234 -38.15 9.54 -7.19
CA CYS A 234 -37.70 10.09 -5.91
C CYS A 234 -38.00 9.24 -4.67
N GLN A 235 -38.73 8.13 -4.80
CA GLN A 235 -38.97 7.17 -3.71
C GLN A 235 -38.01 5.98 -3.74
N ILE A 236 -37.03 5.98 -4.65
CA ILE A 236 -36.16 4.84 -4.94
C ILE A 236 -34.70 5.26 -4.75
N SER A 237 -33.91 4.41 -4.09
CA SER A 237 -32.47 4.56 -3.99
C SER A 237 -31.74 3.24 -4.22
N ARG A 238 -30.47 3.33 -4.63
CA ARG A 238 -29.55 2.18 -4.65
C ARG A 238 -28.89 2.02 -3.29
N LYS A 239 -28.54 0.80 -2.91
CA LYS A 239 -27.58 0.57 -1.82
C LYS A 239 -26.19 0.96 -2.32
N PRO A 240 -25.45 1.88 -1.66
CA PRO A 240 -24.09 2.25 -2.07
C PRO A 240 -23.14 1.04 -2.14
N THR A 241 -23.35 0.06 -1.26
CA THR A 241 -22.61 -1.21 -1.23
C THR A 241 -22.82 -2.08 -2.48
N LEU A 242 -23.90 -1.89 -3.24
CA LEU A 242 -24.17 -2.59 -4.49
C LEU A 242 -23.68 -1.80 -5.71
N PHE A 243 -23.84 -0.47 -5.73
CA PHE A 243 -23.41 0.39 -6.84
C PHE A 243 -22.93 1.76 -6.33
N SER A 244 -21.73 2.16 -6.76
CA SER A 244 -21.09 3.46 -6.45
C SER A 244 -20.15 3.88 -7.61
N ARG A 245 -19.69 5.14 -7.62
CA ARG A 245 -18.75 5.69 -8.61
C ARG A 245 -17.46 4.85 -8.67
N GLU A 246 -16.92 4.43 -7.53
CA GLU A 246 -15.70 3.61 -7.42
C GLU A 246 -15.93 2.18 -7.95
N ARG A 247 -17.06 1.57 -7.61
CA ARG A 247 -17.42 0.22 -8.06
C ARG A 247 -17.61 0.20 -9.58
N LEU A 248 -18.22 1.24 -10.15
CA LEU A 248 -18.32 1.46 -11.58
C LEU A 248 -16.95 1.71 -12.24
N LYS A 249 -16.10 2.58 -11.66
CA LYS A 249 -14.72 2.88 -12.08
C LYS A 249 -13.86 1.60 -12.14
N LEU A 250 -14.03 0.70 -11.16
CA LEU A 250 -13.35 -0.59 -11.08
C LEU A 250 -13.89 -1.61 -12.09
N PHE A 251 -15.22 -1.68 -12.27
CA PHE A 251 -15.87 -2.51 -13.30
C PHE A 251 -15.43 -2.08 -14.71
N LEU A 252 -15.40 -0.79 -14.99
CA LEU A 252 -14.94 -0.23 -16.27
C LEU A 252 -13.44 -0.51 -16.51
N LYS A 253 -12.58 -0.43 -15.48
CA LYS A 253 -11.16 -0.86 -15.59
C LYS A 253 -11.03 -2.34 -15.97
N LEU A 254 -11.91 -3.20 -15.45
CA LEU A 254 -11.91 -4.63 -15.78
C LEU A 254 -12.42 -4.88 -17.22
N HIS A 255 -13.46 -4.17 -17.66
CA HIS A 255 -14.20 -4.50 -18.89
C HIS A 255 -13.98 -3.57 -20.10
N CYS A 256 -13.29 -2.44 -19.96
CA CYS A 256 -12.91 -1.56 -21.07
C CYS A 256 -11.40 -1.57 -21.36
N GLU A 257 -11.02 -1.12 -22.55
CA GLU A 257 -9.65 -0.93 -23.02
C GLU A 257 -9.55 0.27 -23.97
N LEU A 258 -8.34 0.83 -24.11
CA LEU A 258 -8.09 1.96 -25.00
C LEU A 258 -7.91 1.47 -26.45
N HIS A 259 -8.87 1.78 -27.32
CA HIS A 259 -8.85 1.42 -28.74
C HIS A 259 -8.89 2.69 -29.61
N ASN A 260 -7.87 2.89 -30.45
CA ASN A 260 -7.71 4.08 -31.31
C ASN A 260 -7.86 5.42 -30.56
N GLY A 261 -7.33 5.50 -29.34
CA GLY A 261 -7.37 6.71 -28.50
C GLY A 261 -8.69 6.93 -27.74
N VAL A 262 -9.67 6.04 -27.87
CA VAL A 262 -10.96 6.10 -27.17
C VAL A 262 -11.15 4.86 -26.31
N GLN A 263 -11.70 5.00 -25.10
CA GLN A 263 -12.05 3.87 -24.25
C GLN A 263 -13.24 3.10 -24.85
N ARG A 264 -13.13 1.78 -24.96
CA ARG A 264 -14.18 0.90 -25.51
C ARG A 264 -14.33 -0.37 -24.66
N PRO A 265 -15.54 -0.93 -24.52
CA PRO A 265 -15.74 -2.27 -23.98
C PRO A 265 -14.89 -3.30 -24.74
N LYS A 266 -14.16 -4.14 -24.00
CA LYS A 266 -13.35 -5.25 -24.53
C LYS A 266 -14.22 -6.19 -25.35
N ALA A 267 -13.74 -6.66 -26.50
CA ALA A 267 -14.49 -7.59 -27.35
C ALA A 267 -14.95 -8.84 -26.60
N THR A 268 -14.10 -9.37 -25.71
CA THR A 268 -14.44 -10.51 -24.82
C THR A 268 -15.58 -10.20 -23.85
N SER A 269 -15.72 -8.94 -23.40
CA SER A 269 -16.80 -8.50 -22.50
C SER A 269 -18.10 -8.21 -23.27
N VAL A 270 -18.00 -7.64 -24.48
CA VAL A 270 -19.14 -7.46 -25.40
C VAL A 270 -19.80 -8.81 -25.72
N ILE A 271 -19.00 -9.82 -26.04
CA ILE A 271 -19.48 -11.19 -26.32
C ILE A 271 -20.03 -11.83 -25.04
N LYS A 272 -19.27 -11.82 -23.93
CA LYS A 272 -19.69 -12.46 -22.66
C LYS A 272 -21.05 -11.95 -22.15
N TYR A 273 -21.30 -10.65 -22.28
CA TYR A 273 -22.52 -10.00 -21.78
C TYR A 273 -23.53 -9.66 -22.87
N LYS A 274 -23.36 -10.21 -24.10
CA LYS A 274 -24.31 -10.09 -25.21
C LYS A 274 -24.72 -8.63 -25.53
N VAL A 275 -23.78 -7.69 -25.39
CA VAL A 275 -24.05 -6.23 -25.40
C VAL A 275 -24.56 -5.73 -26.77
N CYS A 276 -24.34 -6.51 -27.84
CA CYS A 276 -24.82 -6.22 -29.19
C CYS A 276 -26.08 -7.00 -29.60
N GLU A 277 -26.62 -7.89 -28.75
CA GLU A 277 -27.83 -8.68 -29.07
C GLU A 277 -29.14 -7.99 -28.67
N LYS A 278 -29.08 -6.91 -27.88
CA LYS A 278 -30.23 -6.19 -27.33
C LYS A 278 -30.21 -4.73 -27.75
N SER A 279 -31.36 -4.18 -28.13
CA SER A 279 -31.54 -2.74 -28.24
C SER A 279 -31.53 -2.09 -26.86
N PHE A 280 -30.95 -0.89 -26.74
CA PHE A 280 -30.97 -0.15 -25.47
C PHE A 280 -32.39 0.19 -25.01
N SER A 281 -33.32 0.37 -25.96
CA SER A 281 -34.74 0.60 -25.71
C SER A 281 -35.45 -0.59 -25.01
N GLU A 282 -34.85 -1.78 -25.01
CA GLU A 282 -35.31 -2.94 -24.22
C GLU A 282 -34.88 -2.85 -22.75
N ALA A 283 -33.83 -2.07 -22.44
CA ALA A 283 -33.29 -1.89 -21.11
C ALA A 283 -33.85 -0.64 -20.41
N PHE A 284 -34.10 0.44 -21.15
CA PHE A 284 -34.72 1.67 -20.63
C PHE A 284 -35.56 2.38 -21.72
N PRO A 285 -36.78 2.87 -21.43
CA PRO A 285 -37.69 3.43 -22.44
C PRO A 285 -37.39 4.91 -22.80
N ASP A 286 -36.13 5.26 -23.02
CA ASP A 286 -35.65 6.60 -23.42
C ASP A 286 -34.54 6.47 -24.48
N ASP A 287 -34.27 7.53 -25.23
CA ASP A 287 -33.23 7.53 -26.27
C ASP A 287 -31.81 7.58 -25.65
N PRO A 288 -30.88 6.68 -26.03
CA PRO A 288 -29.55 6.63 -25.42
C PRO A 288 -28.69 7.88 -25.72
N PRO A 289 -27.99 8.42 -24.70
CA PRO A 289 -27.37 9.75 -24.73
C PRO A 289 -26.28 9.93 -25.78
N ALA A 290 -25.99 11.19 -26.11
CA ALA A 290 -24.98 11.60 -27.07
C ALA A 290 -23.82 12.33 -26.37
N PHE A 291 -22.73 11.62 -26.11
CA PHE A 291 -21.54 12.14 -25.42
C PHE A 291 -20.64 12.97 -26.35
N ALA A 292 -20.01 14.01 -25.81
CA ALA A 292 -19.05 14.87 -26.51
C ALA A 292 -17.69 14.17 -26.73
N SER A 293 -16.85 14.73 -27.60
CA SER A 293 -15.54 14.16 -27.98
C SER A 293 -14.40 15.18 -27.88
N SER A 294 -13.30 14.77 -27.26
CA SER A 294 -12.04 15.52 -27.13
C SER A 294 -10.92 14.90 -28.00
N LEU A 295 -9.88 15.68 -28.32
CA LEU A 295 -8.75 15.27 -29.19
C LEU A 295 -7.45 15.15 -28.36
N PRO A 296 -6.66 14.06 -28.50
CA PRO A 296 -5.41 13.87 -27.74
C PRO A 296 -4.12 14.16 -28.53
N THR A 297 -3.10 14.69 -27.85
CA THR A 297 -1.73 14.93 -28.37
C THR A 297 -0.69 13.89 -27.87
N PRO A 298 0.45 13.67 -28.58
CA PRO A 298 1.38 12.56 -28.29
C PRO A 298 2.70 12.95 -27.56
N GLN A 299 3.30 11.98 -26.84
CA GLN A 299 4.63 12.08 -26.21
C GLN A 299 5.66 11.07 -26.77
N ARG A 300 6.97 11.30 -26.49
CA ARG A 300 8.15 10.54 -26.99
C ARG A 300 8.74 9.53 -25.97
N LYS A 301 9.73 8.73 -26.41
CA LYS A 301 10.45 7.68 -25.61
C LYS A 301 12.00 7.71 -25.82
N PRO A 302 12.82 7.15 -24.90
CA PRO A 302 14.30 7.18 -24.93
C PRO A 302 15.03 5.90 -25.44
N PRO A 303 16.37 5.92 -25.65
CA PRO A 303 17.21 4.80 -26.15
C PRO A 303 17.98 3.96 -25.08
N LYS A 304 18.95 3.10 -25.48
CA LYS A 304 19.53 1.96 -24.69
C LYS A 304 21.08 1.72 -24.85
N SER A 305 21.63 0.79 -24.03
CA SER A 305 22.86 -0.06 -24.20
C SER A 305 24.19 0.48 -23.62
N ARG A 306 25.29 -0.28 -23.37
CA ARG A 306 25.84 -1.52 -24.03
C ARG A 306 26.73 -2.43 -23.10
N VAL A 307 27.59 -3.32 -23.66
CA VAL A 307 28.24 -4.54 -23.05
C VAL A 307 29.70 -4.76 -23.55
N VAL A 308 30.60 -5.45 -22.78
CA VAL A 308 31.88 -6.17 -23.18
C VAL A 308 32.53 -6.85 -21.92
N VAL A 309 33.64 -7.65 -21.93
CA VAL A 309 33.90 -9.07 -22.37
C VAL A 309 35.28 -9.60 -21.81
N SER A 310 35.52 -10.93 -21.72
CA SER A 310 36.73 -11.63 -21.15
C SER A 310 37.42 -12.59 -22.19
N PRO A 311 38.23 -13.69 -21.96
CA PRO A 311 38.57 -14.54 -20.77
C PRO A 311 40.09 -15.04 -20.68
N LEU A 312 40.35 -16.35 -20.40
CA LEU A 312 41.64 -17.15 -20.32
C LEU A 312 42.36 -17.17 -18.92
N VAL A 313 43.33 -18.06 -18.52
CA VAL A 313 44.12 -19.16 -19.16
C VAL A 313 44.57 -20.28 -18.14
N SER A 314 45.40 -21.29 -18.51
CA SER A 314 46.01 -22.41 -17.69
C SER A 314 47.29 -22.97 -18.42
N PRO A 315 48.00 -24.12 -18.13
CA PRO A 315 47.94 -25.24 -17.14
C PRO A 315 49.27 -25.45 -16.28
N VAL A 316 50.06 -26.56 -16.08
CA VAL A 316 50.23 -27.96 -16.61
C VAL A 316 51.26 -28.89 -15.83
N VAL A 317 51.28 -30.22 -16.11
CA VAL A 317 52.33 -31.31 -15.93
C VAL A 317 52.61 -32.04 -14.56
N SER A 318 52.61 -33.41 -14.61
CA SER A 318 53.03 -34.50 -13.64
C SER A 318 52.93 -35.88 -14.36
N PRO A 319 53.15 -37.13 -13.83
CA PRO A 319 53.65 -37.67 -12.52
C PRO A 319 54.79 -38.76 -12.69
N MET A 320 55.00 -39.75 -11.77
CA MET A 320 55.67 -41.08 -12.00
C MET A 320 55.48 -42.13 -10.84
N ASP A 321 55.71 -43.44 -11.12
CA ASP A 321 55.28 -44.66 -10.35
C ASP A 321 56.28 -45.87 -10.52
N ALA A 322 56.29 -47.05 -9.84
CA ALA A 322 55.76 -47.62 -8.56
C ALA A 322 56.32 -49.09 -8.33
N PHE A 323 55.47 -50.10 -8.01
CA PHE A 323 55.65 -51.59 -8.03
C PHE A 323 56.08 -52.44 -6.77
N VAL A 324 55.62 -53.72 -6.70
CA VAL A 324 55.76 -54.71 -5.58
C VAL A 324 55.71 -56.20 -6.06
N SER A 325 56.42 -57.18 -5.43
CA SER A 325 56.15 -58.66 -5.44
C SER A 325 57.07 -59.49 -4.48
N ARG A 326 56.79 -60.79 -4.18
CA ARG A 326 57.56 -61.60 -3.17
C ARG A 326 57.60 -63.17 -3.37
N PRO A 327 58.75 -63.85 -3.08
CA PRO A 327 58.91 -65.33 -2.89
C PRO A 327 59.37 -65.78 -1.45
N VAL A 328 59.60 -67.10 -1.20
CA VAL A 328 59.92 -67.73 0.13
C VAL A 328 60.77 -69.04 0.02
N ILE A 329 61.55 -69.40 1.08
CA ILE A 329 62.25 -70.72 1.36
C ILE A 329 63.51 -71.04 0.51
N GLY A 330 64.51 -71.89 0.85
CA GLY A 330 64.87 -72.78 2.01
C GLY A 330 66.08 -73.70 1.62
N VAL A 331 66.66 -74.70 2.34
CA VAL A 331 66.58 -75.30 3.70
C VAL A 331 67.91 -76.09 4.02
N ASP A 332 68.24 -76.34 5.30
CA ASP A 332 69.12 -77.37 5.95
C ASP A 332 70.51 -77.90 5.43
N GLN A 333 71.59 -77.50 6.15
CA GLN A 333 72.49 -78.28 7.06
C GLN A 333 73.55 -79.38 6.67
N TYR A 334 74.77 -79.18 7.24
CA TYR A 334 75.70 -80.12 7.97
C TYR A 334 77.04 -80.74 7.39
N TYR A 335 78.19 -80.37 8.03
CA TYR A 335 79.44 -81.10 8.47
C TYR A 335 80.20 -82.14 7.57
N ALA A 336 81.48 -82.54 7.78
CA ALA A 336 82.72 -81.95 8.38
C ALA A 336 83.96 -82.92 8.28
N ALA A 337 85.16 -82.44 8.70
CA ALA A 337 86.36 -83.18 9.19
C ALA A 337 87.30 -83.90 8.16
N MET A 338 88.62 -84.10 8.42
CA MET A 338 89.51 -83.54 9.49
C MET A 338 90.80 -82.86 8.93
N GLU A 339 92.09 -83.25 9.05
CA GLU A 339 92.83 -84.34 9.74
C GLU A 339 94.34 -83.97 9.95
N ARG A 340 95.10 -84.69 10.80
CA ARG A 340 96.53 -84.44 11.12
C ARG A 340 97.34 -85.69 11.53
N GLU A 341 98.49 -85.96 10.88
CA GLU A 341 99.56 -86.78 11.53
C GLU A 341 101.00 -86.50 11.03
N LYS A 342 101.68 -85.52 11.64
CA LYS A 342 103.16 -85.46 11.76
C LYS A 342 103.56 -84.88 13.13
N LEU A 343 103.01 -85.50 14.17
CA LEU A 343 103.27 -85.18 15.58
C LEU A 343 103.97 -86.38 16.21
N LEU A 344 105.14 -86.18 16.83
CA LEU A 344 105.61 -86.89 18.03
C LEU A 344 107.03 -86.44 18.44
N ALA A 345 107.97 -86.29 17.49
CA ALA A 345 109.36 -85.95 17.81
C ALA A 345 109.57 -84.55 18.43
N LEU A 346 108.68 -83.59 18.15
CA LEU A 346 108.73 -82.21 18.70
C LEU A 346 108.01 -82.08 20.07
N ARG A 347 107.67 -83.20 20.72
CA ARG A 347 106.78 -83.20 21.90
C ARG A 347 107.49 -82.89 23.22
N GLU A 348 108.74 -83.32 23.37
CA GLU A 348 109.38 -83.40 24.70
C GLU A 348 110.11 -82.10 25.07
N GLU A 349 110.89 -81.48 24.18
CA GLU A 349 111.48 -80.15 24.44
C GLU A 349 110.43 -79.07 24.69
N MET A 350 109.28 -79.16 23.99
CA MET A 350 108.19 -78.19 24.15
C MET A 350 107.51 -78.27 25.52
N GLN A 351 107.60 -79.40 26.23
CA GLN A 351 107.00 -79.55 27.56
C GLN A 351 107.78 -78.78 28.65
N ALA A 352 109.11 -78.65 28.52
CA ALA A 352 109.91 -77.88 29.46
C ALA A 352 109.58 -76.37 29.38
N MET A 353 109.56 -75.79 28.18
CA MET A 353 109.16 -74.39 27.98
C MET A 353 107.68 -74.14 28.31
N ALA A 354 106.80 -75.14 28.18
CA ALA A 354 105.39 -74.99 28.54
C ALA A 354 105.17 -74.75 30.05
N TYR A 355 106.01 -75.29 30.94
CA TYR A 355 105.80 -75.19 32.39
C TYR A 355 106.04 -73.77 32.94
N GLU A 356 107.18 -73.15 32.64
CA GLU A 356 107.44 -71.76 33.03
C GLU A 356 106.48 -70.79 32.31
N LYS A 357 106.19 -71.03 31.02
CA LYS A 357 105.20 -70.23 30.28
C LYS A 357 103.81 -70.30 30.92
N ALA A 358 103.35 -71.47 31.37
CA ALA A 358 102.06 -71.63 32.06
C ALA A 358 102.02 -70.91 33.42
N LYS A 359 103.15 -70.87 34.15
CA LYS A 359 103.26 -70.16 35.43
C LYS A 359 103.17 -68.64 35.23
N LEU A 360 103.90 -68.09 34.25
CA LEU A 360 103.82 -66.67 33.89
C LEU A 360 102.44 -66.30 33.33
N GLN A 361 101.83 -67.18 32.52
CA GLN A 361 100.49 -66.99 31.96
C GLN A 361 99.39 -66.99 33.04
N ARG A 362 99.51 -67.77 34.12
CA ARG A 362 98.57 -67.69 35.26
C ARG A 362 98.64 -66.33 35.96
N ALA A 363 99.84 -65.87 36.30
CA ALA A 363 100.01 -64.55 36.91
C ALA A 363 99.50 -63.40 36.01
N GLN A 364 99.66 -63.51 34.69
CA GLN A 364 99.10 -62.55 33.73
C GLN A 364 97.57 -62.67 33.58
N PHE A 365 97.01 -63.88 33.69
CA PHE A 365 95.57 -64.12 33.65
C PHE A 365 94.87 -63.52 34.87
N ASP A 366 95.39 -63.74 36.08
CA ASP A 366 94.80 -63.24 37.33
C ASP A 366 94.78 -61.69 37.35
N VAL A 367 95.85 -61.05 36.86
CA VAL A 367 95.92 -59.58 36.69
C VAL A 367 94.95 -59.10 35.61
N MET A 368 94.80 -59.82 34.50
CA MET A 368 93.85 -59.49 33.43
C MET A 368 92.40 -59.65 33.88
N GLU A 369 92.07 -60.66 34.69
CA GLU A 369 90.74 -60.85 35.25
C GLU A 369 90.42 -59.76 36.28
N ALA A 370 91.35 -59.43 37.18
CA ALA A 370 91.20 -58.32 38.12
C ALA A 370 90.96 -56.97 37.42
N ALA A 371 91.67 -56.72 36.31
CA ALA A 371 91.43 -55.56 35.45
C ALA A 371 90.04 -55.61 34.80
N ARG A 372 89.65 -56.73 34.18
CA ARG A 372 88.31 -56.93 33.60
C ARG A 372 87.18 -56.80 34.61
N ARG A 373 87.40 -57.16 35.88
CA ARG A 373 86.38 -56.99 36.92
C ARG A 373 86.17 -55.52 37.25
N ARG A 374 87.25 -54.74 37.37
CA ARG A 374 87.18 -53.27 37.54
C ARG A 374 86.53 -52.60 36.33
N GLU A 375 86.92 -52.96 35.11
CA GLU A 375 86.33 -52.47 33.86
C GLU A 375 84.82 -52.76 33.76
N ARG A 376 84.35 -53.90 34.30
CA ARG A 376 82.92 -54.22 34.40
C ARG A 376 82.21 -53.39 35.45
N GLU A 377 82.76 -53.32 36.67
CA GLU A 377 82.21 -52.50 37.76
C GLU A 377 82.15 -51.00 37.39
N GLU A 378 83.11 -50.51 36.60
CA GLU A 378 83.17 -49.16 36.07
C GLU A 378 82.09 -48.93 35.00
N ARG A 379 82.00 -49.78 33.96
CA ARG A 379 80.92 -49.71 32.97
C ARG A 379 79.52 -49.91 33.56
N GLU A 380 79.39 -50.61 34.67
CA GLU A 380 78.12 -50.80 35.36
C GLU A 380 77.70 -49.52 36.09
N ARG A 381 78.65 -48.82 36.74
CA ARG A 381 78.43 -47.47 37.30
C ARG A 381 78.10 -46.45 36.20
N GLU A 382 78.86 -46.40 35.11
CA GLU A 382 78.55 -45.54 33.95
C GLU A 382 77.13 -45.76 33.41
N ARG A 383 76.69 -47.03 33.34
CA ARG A 383 75.33 -47.40 32.91
C ARG A 383 74.26 -47.04 33.92
N GLU A 384 74.55 -47.10 35.21
CA GLU A 384 73.62 -46.68 36.26
C GLU A 384 73.47 -45.15 36.30
N GLU A 385 74.57 -44.42 36.14
CA GLU A 385 74.60 -42.96 36.02
C GLU A 385 73.90 -42.47 34.74
N LEU A 386 74.14 -43.11 33.59
CA LEU A 386 73.43 -42.81 32.35
C LEU A 386 71.93 -43.11 32.45
N ARG A 387 71.53 -44.16 33.17
CA ARG A 387 70.12 -44.45 33.48
C ARG A 387 69.50 -43.39 34.37
N LYS A 388 70.21 -42.95 35.42
CA LYS A 388 69.76 -41.85 36.30
C LYS A 388 69.60 -40.55 35.53
N MET A 389 70.57 -40.17 34.70
CA MET A 389 70.46 -39.00 33.83
C MET A 389 69.28 -39.09 32.84
N MET A 390 69.04 -40.26 32.23
CA MET A 390 67.91 -40.45 31.32
C MET A 390 66.55 -40.44 32.04
N GLU A 391 66.46 -40.97 33.26
CA GLU A 391 65.26 -40.90 34.09
C GLU A 391 65.00 -39.48 34.59
N GLU A 392 66.05 -38.76 34.98
CA GLU A 392 65.98 -37.35 35.40
C GLU A 392 65.61 -36.43 34.21
N GLU A 393 66.15 -36.65 33.01
CA GLU A 393 65.70 -35.96 31.79
C GLU A 393 64.22 -36.26 31.52
N ARG A 394 63.80 -37.52 31.63
CA ARG A 394 62.40 -37.92 31.43
C ARG A 394 61.48 -37.28 32.47
N LEU A 395 61.93 -37.10 33.71
CA LEU A 395 61.19 -36.42 34.77
C LEU A 395 61.08 -34.93 34.48
N LYS A 396 62.21 -34.25 34.21
CA LYS A 396 62.26 -32.82 33.83
C LYS A 396 61.38 -32.52 32.61
N LYS A 397 61.41 -33.39 31.59
CA LYS A 397 60.59 -33.30 30.37
C LYS A 397 59.10 -33.53 30.62
N LYS A 398 58.75 -34.31 31.66
CA LYS A 398 57.36 -34.46 32.14
C LYS A 398 56.91 -33.21 32.89
N GLU A 399 57.72 -32.70 33.83
CA GLU A 399 57.45 -31.47 34.59
C GLU A 399 57.35 -30.24 33.68
N GLU A 400 58.22 -30.12 32.67
CA GLU A 400 58.14 -29.07 31.67
C GLU A 400 56.84 -29.17 30.85
N LYS A 401 56.47 -30.38 30.40
CA LYS A 401 55.21 -30.60 29.68
C LYS A 401 53.98 -30.30 30.53
N GLU A 402 54.03 -30.57 31.84
CA GLU A 402 52.98 -30.17 32.79
C GLU A 402 52.98 -28.65 33.05
N ARG A 403 54.13 -27.99 33.16
CA ARG A 403 54.23 -26.52 33.21
C ARG A 403 53.65 -25.86 31.95
N GLN A 404 54.05 -26.31 30.76
CA GLN A 404 53.51 -25.81 29.48
C GLN A 404 51.99 -26.06 29.36
N LYS A 405 51.48 -27.18 29.90
CA LYS A 405 50.04 -27.45 29.96
C LYS A 405 49.34 -26.44 30.89
N MET A 406 49.85 -26.26 32.11
CA MET A 406 49.30 -25.32 33.10
C MET A 406 49.36 -23.86 32.62
N GLU A 407 50.38 -23.51 31.85
CA GLU A 407 50.54 -22.18 31.24
C GLU A 407 49.51 -21.94 30.13
N ARG A 408 49.36 -22.88 29.18
CA ARG A 408 48.31 -22.83 28.15
C ARG A 408 46.90 -22.89 28.73
N GLU A 409 46.71 -23.56 29.86
CA GLU A 409 45.44 -23.61 30.59
C GLU A 409 45.10 -22.25 31.21
N LYS A 410 46.08 -21.59 31.87
CA LYS A 410 45.95 -20.20 32.38
C LYS A 410 45.75 -19.17 31.27
N GLU A 411 46.45 -19.29 30.15
CA GLU A 411 46.27 -18.43 28.97
C GLU A 411 44.83 -18.55 28.42
N ARG A 412 44.35 -19.79 28.27
CA ARG A 412 42.98 -20.09 27.84
C ARG A 412 41.93 -19.65 28.86
N GLU A 413 42.26 -19.62 30.14
CA GLU A 413 41.41 -19.07 31.21
C GLU A 413 41.32 -17.54 31.12
N LYS A 414 42.45 -16.83 31.01
CA LYS A 414 42.48 -15.38 30.77
C LYS A 414 41.66 -15.00 29.53
N LEU A 415 41.86 -15.68 28.40
CA LEU A 415 41.10 -15.43 27.17
C LEU A 415 39.60 -15.70 27.33
N ARG A 416 39.19 -16.64 28.19
CA ARG A 416 37.77 -16.85 28.55
C ARG A 416 37.25 -15.72 29.42
N GLU A 417 38.04 -15.23 30.36
CA GLU A 417 37.68 -14.15 31.27
C GLU A 417 37.56 -12.80 30.53
N GLU A 418 38.51 -12.46 29.66
CA GLU A 418 38.46 -11.29 28.77
C GLU A 418 37.25 -11.37 27.84
N LYS A 419 37.02 -12.52 27.20
CA LYS A 419 35.84 -12.73 26.35
C LYS A 419 34.53 -12.64 27.13
N ARG A 420 34.52 -13.03 28.41
CA ARG A 420 33.38 -12.85 29.31
C ARG A 420 33.18 -11.37 29.66
N LYS A 421 34.23 -10.66 30.09
CA LYS A 421 34.21 -9.22 30.39
C LYS A 421 33.74 -8.41 29.18
N HIS A 422 34.24 -8.70 27.98
CA HIS A 422 33.79 -8.07 26.74
C HIS A 422 32.33 -8.41 26.41
N ALA A 423 31.87 -9.65 26.62
CA ALA A 423 30.47 -10.00 26.43
C ALA A 423 29.53 -9.35 27.46
N GLU A 424 29.98 -9.17 28.71
CA GLU A 424 29.25 -8.46 29.77
C GLU A 424 29.21 -6.95 29.50
N TYR A 425 30.31 -6.35 29.03
CA TYR A 425 30.36 -4.97 28.54
C TYR A 425 29.43 -4.74 27.34
N VAL A 426 29.50 -5.58 26.30
CA VAL A 426 28.60 -5.49 25.13
C VAL A 426 27.13 -5.72 25.53
N LYS A 427 26.86 -6.54 26.56
CA LYS A 427 25.50 -6.70 27.13
C LYS A 427 25.04 -5.46 27.91
N LEU A 428 25.96 -4.74 28.56
CA LEU A 428 25.68 -3.48 29.25
C LEU A 428 25.42 -2.35 28.23
N TRP A 429 26.30 -2.20 27.24
CA TRP A 429 26.19 -1.24 26.12
C TRP A 429 24.90 -1.43 25.28
N ARG A 430 24.40 -2.67 25.17
CA ARG A 430 23.14 -2.99 24.48
C ARG A 430 21.89 -2.81 25.32
N LYS A 431 21.97 -2.33 26.57
CA LYS A 431 20.78 -1.88 27.30
C LYS A 431 20.26 -0.58 26.67
N PRO A 432 18.93 -0.33 26.72
CA PRO A 432 18.43 1.03 26.66
C PRO A 432 19.10 1.89 27.75
N ARG A 433 19.48 3.09 27.37
CA ARG A 433 20.05 4.20 28.16
C ARG A 433 19.39 5.48 27.64
N GLU A 434 19.44 6.59 28.37
CA GLU A 434 18.95 7.85 27.81
C GLU A 434 19.89 8.36 26.71
N ASP A 435 19.36 9.11 25.74
CA ASP A 435 20.17 9.63 24.62
C ASP A 435 21.28 10.56 25.14
N LEU A 436 21.04 11.27 26.24
CA LEU A 436 22.02 12.11 26.94
C LEU A 436 23.13 11.31 27.68
N GLU A 437 22.92 10.01 27.92
CA GLU A 437 23.91 9.09 28.51
C GLU A 437 24.78 8.38 27.44
N CYS A 438 24.68 8.79 26.16
CA CYS A 438 25.44 8.17 25.07
C CYS A 438 26.84 8.80 24.92
N ASP A 439 27.90 8.00 25.13
CA ASP A 439 29.30 8.43 24.93
C ASP A 439 29.61 8.82 23.46
N ASP A 440 28.71 8.54 22.51
CA ASP A 440 28.84 8.77 21.07
C ASP A 440 27.90 9.86 20.51
N LEU A 441 27.43 10.77 21.38
CA LEU A 441 26.70 12.00 20.99
C LEU A 441 27.44 12.84 19.94
N LYS A 442 26.66 13.49 19.07
CA LYS A 442 27.13 14.37 17.99
C LYS A 442 26.29 15.63 17.94
N GLU A 443 26.89 16.73 17.52
CA GLU A 443 26.15 17.97 17.22
C GLU A 443 25.10 17.72 16.14
N LEU A 444 23.94 18.36 16.28
CA LEU A 444 22.89 18.30 15.26
C LEU A 444 23.38 19.00 13.98
N PRO A 445 23.06 18.46 12.78
CA PRO A 445 23.34 19.17 11.53
C PRO A 445 22.71 20.56 11.53
N ALA A 446 23.45 21.56 11.05
CA ALA A 446 22.94 22.91 10.92
C ALA A 446 21.67 22.92 10.04
N PRO A 447 20.55 23.54 10.49
CA PRO A 447 19.30 23.52 9.75
C PRO A 447 19.46 24.26 8.42
N THR A 448 19.03 23.63 7.33
CA THR A 448 19.05 24.24 6.00
C THR A 448 17.81 25.10 5.81
N PRO A 449 17.93 26.42 5.55
CA PRO A 449 16.76 27.27 5.34
C PRO A 449 15.93 26.84 4.12
N VAL A 450 14.60 26.84 4.28
CA VAL A 450 13.65 26.62 3.18
C VAL A 450 13.72 27.81 2.23
N LYS A 451 13.67 27.55 0.91
CA LYS A 451 13.58 28.59 -0.12
C LYS A 451 12.11 28.78 -0.46
N THR A 452 11.59 29.98 -0.22
CA THR A 452 10.20 30.36 -0.45
C THR A 452 10.12 31.87 -0.70
N ARG A 453 9.10 32.33 -1.45
CA ARG A 453 8.69 33.75 -1.55
C ARG A 453 7.86 34.23 -0.36
N LEU A 454 7.41 33.33 0.52
CA LEU A 454 6.64 33.69 1.71
C LEU A 454 7.52 34.41 2.75
N PRO A 455 6.99 35.43 3.46
CA PRO A 455 7.65 35.96 4.64
C PRO A 455 7.86 34.86 5.70
N PRO A 456 8.99 34.83 6.43
CA PRO A 456 9.27 33.80 7.43
C PRO A 456 8.16 33.64 8.48
N GLU A 457 7.55 34.74 8.90
CA GLU A 457 6.41 34.80 9.83
C GLU A 457 5.13 34.14 9.28
N CYS A 458 4.98 34.06 7.96
CA CYS A 458 3.83 33.42 7.30
C CYS A 458 4.04 31.92 7.03
N PHE A 459 5.27 31.41 7.16
CA PHE A 459 5.61 30.06 6.73
C PHE A 459 4.96 28.97 7.59
N GLY A 460 4.83 29.21 8.91
CA GLY A 460 4.14 28.28 9.83
C GLY A 460 2.65 28.12 9.49
N ASP A 461 1.95 29.24 9.33
CA ASP A 461 0.52 29.27 8.98
C ASP A 461 0.28 28.62 7.61
N ALA A 462 1.16 28.86 6.63
CA ALA A 462 1.09 28.23 5.32
C ALA A 462 1.27 26.70 5.40
N LEU A 463 2.19 26.20 6.23
CA LEU A 463 2.32 24.76 6.47
C LEU A 463 1.11 24.16 7.20
N MET A 464 0.46 24.91 8.10
CA MET A 464 -0.78 24.45 8.74
C MET A 464 -1.91 24.29 7.72
N VAL A 465 -2.13 25.29 6.85
CA VAL A 465 -3.11 25.20 5.76
C VAL A 465 -2.77 24.06 4.80
N LEU A 466 -1.50 23.87 4.46
CA LEU A 466 -1.03 22.78 3.59
C LEU A 466 -1.29 21.39 4.20
N GLU A 467 -1.02 21.20 5.50
CA GLU A 467 -1.28 19.94 6.19
C GLU A 467 -2.78 19.69 6.38
N PHE A 468 -3.59 20.73 6.62
CA PHE A 468 -5.06 20.59 6.61
C PHE A 468 -5.56 20.06 5.25
N LEU A 469 -5.11 20.66 4.15
CA LEU A 469 -5.49 20.26 2.80
C LEU A 469 -5.01 18.85 2.46
N HIS A 470 -3.85 18.43 2.98
CA HIS A 470 -3.33 17.06 2.86
C HIS A 470 -4.12 16.04 3.68
N ALA A 471 -4.47 16.36 4.94
CA ALA A 471 -5.12 15.44 5.87
C ALA A 471 -6.64 15.32 5.68
N PHE A 472 -7.31 16.40 5.29
CA PHE A 472 -8.78 16.48 5.16
C PHE A 472 -9.26 16.67 3.72
N GLY A 473 -8.37 16.86 2.74
CA GLY A 473 -8.77 17.05 1.35
C GLY A 473 -9.54 15.88 0.73
N GLU A 474 -9.32 14.63 1.18
CA GLU A 474 -10.10 13.46 0.73
C GLU A 474 -11.53 13.43 1.32
N LEU A 475 -11.79 14.10 2.45
CA LEU A 475 -13.14 14.22 3.04
C LEU A 475 -14.02 15.23 2.27
N PHE A 476 -13.40 16.23 1.66
CA PHE A 476 -14.07 17.35 0.98
C PHE A 476 -13.87 17.35 -0.54
N ASP A 477 -13.54 16.18 -1.12
CA ASP A 477 -13.34 15.98 -2.57
C ASP A 477 -12.35 16.95 -3.28
N LEU A 478 -11.37 17.52 -2.55
CA LEU A 478 -10.31 18.44 -3.03
C LEU A 478 -9.57 17.99 -4.31
N GLN A 479 -9.66 16.70 -4.62
CA GLN A 479 -9.06 16.08 -5.80
C GLN A 479 -9.84 16.36 -7.10
N ASP A 480 -11.07 16.86 -7.05
CA ASP A 480 -11.81 17.29 -8.24
C ASP A 480 -11.41 18.72 -8.68
N GLU A 481 -10.97 19.64 -7.79
CA GLU A 481 -10.25 20.88 -8.15
C GLU A 481 -8.72 20.69 -8.33
N PHE A 482 -8.06 19.94 -7.41
CA PHE A 482 -6.60 19.77 -7.37
C PHE A 482 -6.19 18.27 -7.47
N PRO A 483 -6.20 17.65 -8.66
CA PRO A 483 -6.06 16.19 -8.82
C PRO A 483 -4.67 15.57 -8.55
N GLU A 484 -3.68 16.38 -8.19
CA GLU A 484 -2.37 15.93 -7.67
C GLU A 484 -2.14 16.40 -6.22
N GLY A 485 -3.17 16.94 -5.56
CA GLY A 485 -3.08 17.69 -4.31
C GLY A 485 -2.50 19.10 -4.50
N ILE A 486 -2.40 19.84 -3.40
CA ILE A 486 -1.77 21.16 -3.36
C ILE A 486 -0.33 21.01 -2.88
N SER A 487 0.62 21.59 -3.61
CA SER A 487 2.03 21.65 -3.20
C SER A 487 2.34 22.99 -2.51
N LEU A 488 3.47 23.05 -1.79
CA LEU A 488 3.98 24.31 -1.24
C LEU A 488 4.18 25.37 -2.33
N GLU A 489 4.59 24.98 -3.55
CA GLU A 489 4.78 25.91 -4.67
C GLU A 489 3.44 26.50 -5.18
N VAL A 490 2.37 25.69 -5.20
CA VAL A 490 1.01 26.13 -5.57
C VAL A 490 0.42 27.04 -4.49
N LEU A 491 0.59 26.70 -3.22
CA LEU A 491 0.13 27.53 -2.10
C LEU A 491 0.92 28.85 -1.99
N GLU A 492 2.24 28.81 -2.26
CA GLU A 492 3.07 30.00 -2.35
C GLU A 492 2.60 30.97 -3.46
N GLU A 493 2.24 30.45 -4.64
CA GLU A 493 1.67 31.28 -5.71
C GLU A 493 0.26 31.78 -5.38
N ALA A 494 -0.59 31.00 -4.70
CA ALA A 494 -1.89 31.47 -4.22
C ALA A 494 -1.77 32.63 -3.23
N LEU A 495 -0.78 32.58 -2.33
CA LEU A 495 -0.58 33.59 -1.30
C LEU A 495 0.14 34.84 -1.81
N VAL A 496 1.18 34.68 -2.62
CA VAL A 496 2.03 35.78 -3.11
C VAL A 496 1.52 36.37 -4.43
N GLY A 497 0.87 35.58 -5.27
CA GLY A 497 0.27 36.01 -6.53
C GLY A 497 -1.05 36.77 -6.34
N ASN A 498 -1.39 37.60 -7.33
CA ASN A 498 -2.62 38.40 -7.38
C ASN A 498 -3.48 38.09 -8.63
N ASN A 499 -3.28 36.93 -9.26
CA ASN A 499 -4.09 36.49 -10.39
C ASN A 499 -5.49 36.06 -9.93
N ALA A 500 -6.53 36.67 -10.53
CA ALA A 500 -7.92 36.30 -10.27
C ALA A 500 -8.27 34.91 -10.80
N ASP A 501 -7.63 34.49 -11.90
CA ASP A 501 -7.73 33.14 -12.47
C ASP A 501 -6.57 32.25 -11.97
N GLY A 502 -6.19 32.42 -10.70
CA GLY A 502 -5.06 31.75 -10.05
C GLY A 502 -5.49 30.77 -8.95
N PRO A 503 -4.55 29.99 -8.40
CA PRO A 503 -4.85 28.91 -7.45
C PRO A 503 -5.49 29.39 -6.13
N LEU A 504 -5.42 30.69 -5.80
CA LEU A 504 -6.18 31.26 -4.68
C LEU A 504 -7.69 31.25 -4.93
N CYS A 505 -8.13 31.46 -6.17
CA CYS A 505 -9.54 31.43 -6.53
C CYS A 505 -10.10 30.01 -6.42
N GLU A 506 -9.41 29.04 -7.02
CA GLU A 506 -9.73 27.61 -6.97
C GLU A 506 -9.75 27.10 -5.51
N LEU A 507 -8.75 27.49 -4.70
CA LEU A 507 -8.68 27.12 -3.28
C LEU A 507 -9.84 27.69 -2.45
N LEU A 508 -10.23 28.95 -2.70
CA LEU A 508 -11.34 29.57 -1.98
C LEU A 508 -12.72 29.09 -2.48
N PHE A 509 -12.85 28.70 -3.75
CA PHE A 509 -14.03 27.98 -4.25
C PHE A 509 -14.17 26.63 -3.55
N PHE A 510 -13.10 25.82 -3.49
CA PHE A 510 -13.07 24.57 -2.73
C PHE A 510 -13.55 24.79 -1.28
N PHE A 511 -12.94 25.74 -0.55
CA PHE A 511 -13.30 26.00 0.85
C PHE A 511 -14.76 26.44 1.03
N LEU A 512 -15.26 27.37 0.21
CA LEU A 512 -16.63 27.86 0.33
C LEU A 512 -17.66 26.79 -0.07
N THR A 513 -17.41 26.02 -1.13
CA THR A 513 -18.28 24.91 -1.55
C THR A 513 -18.35 23.84 -0.45
N ALA A 514 -17.19 23.34 0.02
CA ALA A 514 -17.13 22.35 1.09
C ALA A 514 -17.82 22.80 2.38
N ILE A 515 -17.66 24.08 2.77
CA ILE A 515 -18.37 24.65 3.93
C ILE A 515 -19.89 24.71 3.68
N PHE A 516 -20.33 25.19 2.53
CA PHE A 516 -21.76 25.33 2.23
C PHE A 516 -22.48 23.98 2.08
N GLU A 517 -21.84 22.98 1.49
CA GLU A 517 -22.40 21.63 1.34
C GLU A 517 -22.48 20.90 2.68
N ALA A 518 -21.39 20.85 3.46
CA ALA A 518 -21.40 20.21 4.78
C ALA A 518 -22.29 20.95 5.81
N MET A 519 -22.45 22.28 5.69
CA MET A 519 -23.47 23.01 6.47
C MET A 519 -24.90 22.68 6.04
N ALA A 520 -25.14 22.38 4.75
CA ALA A 520 -26.46 21.96 4.27
C ALA A 520 -26.79 20.52 4.67
N GLU A 521 -25.80 19.63 4.71
CA GLU A 521 -25.97 18.26 5.24
C GLU A 521 -26.31 18.29 6.75
N GLU A 522 -25.59 19.08 7.56
CA GLU A 522 -25.95 19.30 8.97
C GLU A 522 -27.35 19.90 9.13
N GLU A 523 -27.77 20.84 8.27
CA GLU A 523 -29.12 21.41 8.28
C GLU A 523 -30.20 20.35 7.99
N GLU A 524 -29.95 19.42 7.08
CA GLU A 524 -30.87 18.30 6.78
C GLU A 524 -30.92 17.26 7.92
N GLU A 525 -29.79 16.94 8.56
CA GLU A 525 -29.74 16.04 9.74
C GLU A 525 -30.38 16.68 10.98
N VAL A 526 -30.17 17.98 11.24
CA VAL A 526 -30.89 18.74 12.27
C VAL A 526 -32.41 18.67 12.06
N ALA A 527 -32.87 18.83 10.81
CA ALA A 527 -34.29 18.75 10.49
C ALA A 527 -34.87 17.34 10.71
N LYS A 528 -34.10 16.27 10.43
CA LYS A 528 -34.50 14.87 10.71
C LYS A 528 -34.60 14.61 12.21
N ASP A 529 -33.60 15.02 12.99
CA ASP A 529 -33.61 14.85 14.45
C ASP A 529 -34.76 15.64 15.10
N GLN A 530 -35.04 16.87 14.66
CA GLN A 530 -36.21 17.65 15.13
C GLN A 530 -37.55 16.97 14.80
N ILE A 531 -37.70 16.38 13.62
CA ILE A 531 -38.91 15.62 13.25
C ILE A 531 -39.05 14.35 14.12
N ALA A 532 -37.94 13.69 14.45
CA ALA A 532 -37.94 12.50 15.31
C ALA A 532 -38.26 12.84 16.79
N GLU A 533 -37.70 13.93 17.33
CA GLU A 533 -37.98 14.35 18.71
C GLU A 533 -39.40 14.94 18.88
N ALA A 534 -40.03 15.46 17.82
CA ALA A 534 -41.42 15.96 17.88
C ALA A 534 -42.45 14.87 18.23
N ASP A 535 -42.18 13.59 17.93
CA ASP A 535 -43.00 12.44 18.32
C ASP A 535 -42.79 12.04 19.80
N THR A 536 -41.72 12.54 20.46
CA THR A 536 -41.42 12.31 21.88
C THR A 536 -41.52 13.60 22.68
N LYS A 537 -42.68 13.85 23.29
CA LYS A 537 -42.83 14.98 24.22
C LYS A 537 -41.81 14.92 25.37
N ASP A 538 -41.38 16.12 25.76
CA ASP A 538 -40.69 16.47 27.00
C ASP A 538 -39.14 16.34 27.00
N LEU A 539 -38.46 17.42 26.60
CA LEU A 539 -37.65 18.26 27.51
C LEU A 539 -36.94 19.37 26.68
N THR A 540 -37.39 20.62 26.82
CA THR A 540 -36.75 21.81 26.22
C THR A 540 -36.56 22.94 27.24
N GLU A 541 -36.28 22.57 28.49
CA GLU A 541 -35.88 23.49 29.57
C GLU A 541 -34.51 23.04 30.11
N ALA A 542 -33.42 23.58 29.55
CA ALA A 542 -32.05 23.25 29.98
C ALA A 542 -30.93 24.26 29.62
N LEU A 543 -31.17 25.26 28.77
CA LEU A 543 -30.11 26.11 28.20
C LEU A 543 -30.34 27.64 28.27
N ASP A 544 -31.52 28.11 28.68
CA ASP A 544 -31.94 29.52 28.52
C ASP A 544 -31.83 30.40 29.80
N GLU A 545 -31.16 29.94 30.87
CA GLU A 545 -31.08 30.68 32.15
C GLU A 545 -29.95 31.74 32.24
N ASP A 546 -28.86 31.61 31.47
CA ASP A 546 -27.65 32.48 31.60
C ASP A 546 -27.02 32.87 30.24
N ALA A 547 -27.84 33.30 29.28
CA ALA A 547 -27.37 33.78 27.98
C ALA A 547 -26.68 35.16 28.07
N ASP A 548 -25.34 35.18 27.97
CA ASP A 548 -24.54 36.43 27.95
C ASP A 548 -25.06 37.43 26.89
N PRO A 549 -25.47 38.65 27.29
CA PRO A 549 -25.92 39.69 26.36
C PRO A 549 -24.93 40.00 25.23
N THR A 550 -23.63 39.79 25.48
CA THR A 550 -22.56 39.95 24.48
C THR A 550 -22.68 38.87 23.40
N LYS A 551 -22.78 37.59 23.78
CA LYS A 551 -23.01 36.48 22.83
C LYS A 551 -24.32 36.65 22.07
N THR A 552 -25.40 37.05 22.74
CA THR A 552 -26.69 37.33 22.09
C THR A 552 -26.59 38.45 21.05
N ALA A 553 -25.89 39.56 21.36
CA ALA A 553 -25.67 40.64 20.40
C ALA A 553 -24.80 40.21 19.21
N LEU A 554 -23.75 39.41 19.44
CA LEU A 554 -22.87 38.89 18.39
C LEU A 554 -23.59 37.92 17.44
N SER A 555 -24.46 37.05 17.98
CA SER A 555 -25.35 36.19 17.19
C SER A 555 -26.34 37.02 16.38
N ALA A 556 -27.03 38.01 16.99
CA ALA A 556 -27.97 38.87 16.29
C ALA A 556 -27.35 39.62 15.09
N VAL A 557 -26.11 40.12 15.23
CA VAL A 557 -25.35 40.74 14.13
C VAL A 557 -24.98 39.72 13.04
N ALA A 558 -24.62 38.49 13.42
CA ALA A 558 -24.38 37.41 12.45
C ALA A 558 -25.65 37.06 11.67
N SER A 559 -26.79 36.91 12.34
CA SER A 559 -28.07 36.56 11.73
C SER A 559 -28.59 37.64 10.77
N LEU A 560 -28.34 38.93 11.06
CA LEU A 560 -28.59 40.02 10.11
C LEU A 560 -27.72 39.93 8.86
N ALA A 561 -26.45 39.52 8.98
CA ALA A 561 -25.57 39.29 7.84
C ALA A 561 -25.97 38.04 7.03
N ALA A 562 -26.38 36.95 7.70
CA ALA A 562 -26.86 35.72 7.06
C ALA A 562 -28.17 35.93 6.28
N ALA A 563 -29.05 36.82 6.77
CA ALA A 563 -30.27 37.21 6.08
C ALA A 563 -30.03 38.17 4.89
N TRP A 564 -28.86 38.83 4.82
CA TRP A 564 -28.59 39.88 3.83
C TRP A 564 -28.71 39.41 2.36
N PRO A 565 -28.13 38.26 1.94
CA PRO A 565 -28.33 37.74 0.58
C PRO A 565 -29.80 37.49 0.25
N GLN A 566 -30.55 36.92 1.20
CA GLN A 566 -31.96 36.59 0.98
C GLN A 566 -32.85 37.83 0.87
N LEU A 567 -32.46 38.93 1.53
CA LEU A 567 -33.14 40.22 1.47
C LEU A 567 -32.79 41.04 0.21
N HIS A 568 -31.54 40.98 -0.25
CA HIS A 568 -31.03 41.87 -1.30
C HIS A 568 -30.79 41.21 -2.67
N GLN A 569 -30.46 39.91 -2.71
CA GLN A 569 -30.31 39.11 -3.94
C GLN A 569 -31.49 38.15 -4.17
N GLY A 570 -32.36 37.97 -3.17
CA GLY A 570 -33.55 37.11 -3.27
C GLY A 570 -33.29 35.61 -3.10
N CYS A 571 -32.06 35.21 -2.79
CA CYS A 571 -31.65 33.82 -2.55
C CYS A 571 -30.66 33.71 -1.38
N SER A 572 -30.42 32.48 -0.90
CA SER A 572 -29.46 32.21 0.18
C SER A 572 -28.00 32.39 -0.24
N LEU A 573 -27.08 32.55 0.71
CA LEU A 573 -25.65 32.70 0.43
C LEU A 573 -25.08 31.50 -0.36
N LYS A 574 -25.50 30.27 -0.01
CA LYS A 574 -25.13 29.01 -0.68
C LYS A 574 -25.75 28.82 -2.07
N SER A 575 -26.47 29.81 -2.58
CA SER A 575 -27.10 29.84 -3.90
C SER A 575 -26.72 31.08 -4.72
N LEU A 576 -25.60 31.73 -4.37
CA LEU A 576 -24.93 32.72 -5.22
C LEU A 576 -23.84 32.03 -6.04
N ASP A 577 -23.71 32.42 -7.30
CA ASP A 577 -22.66 31.90 -8.19
C ASP A 577 -21.26 32.35 -7.71
N LEU A 578 -20.38 31.36 -7.47
CA LEU A 578 -18.97 31.58 -7.15
C LEU A 578 -18.19 31.83 -8.45
N ASP A 579 -17.82 33.09 -8.68
CA ASP A 579 -16.92 33.51 -9.76
C ASP A 579 -15.79 34.43 -9.22
N SER A 580 -14.77 34.69 -10.03
CA SER A 580 -13.59 35.45 -9.60
C SER A 580 -13.86 36.95 -9.31
N CYS A 581 -15.04 37.46 -9.65
CA CYS A 581 -15.52 38.80 -9.30
C CYS A 581 -16.41 38.78 -8.05
N THR A 582 -17.28 37.77 -7.88
CA THR A 582 -18.19 37.67 -6.72
C THR A 582 -17.49 37.17 -5.46
N LEU A 583 -16.42 36.37 -5.60
CA LEU A 583 -15.74 35.66 -4.51
C LEU A 583 -15.41 36.55 -3.30
N SER A 584 -14.86 37.75 -3.52
CA SER A 584 -14.46 38.66 -2.42
C SER A 584 -15.63 39.06 -1.52
N GLU A 585 -16.82 39.25 -2.11
CA GLU A 585 -18.03 39.66 -1.38
C GLU A 585 -18.76 38.47 -0.78
N ILE A 586 -18.85 37.32 -1.49
CA ILE A 586 -19.45 36.09 -0.94
C ILE A 586 -18.65 35.62 0.29
N LEU A 587 -17.33 35.64 0.22
CA LEU A 587 -16.43 35.38 1.34
C LEU A 587 -16.64 36.36 2.50
N ARG A 588 -16.74 37.67 2.21
CA ARG A 588 -16.97 38.69 3.24
C ARG A 588 -18.32 38.48 3.94
N LEU A 589 -19.37 38.17 3.18
CA LEU A 589 -20.71 37.87 3.70
C LEU A 589 -20.71 36.58 4.53
N HIS A 590 -19.97 35.54 4.10
CA HIS A 590 -19.80 34.31 4.89
C HIS A 590 -19.16 34.58 6.27
N ILE A 591 -18.03 35.29 6.31
CA ILE A 591 -17.33 35.60 7.57
C ILE A 591 -18.16 36.54 8.46
N LEU A 592 -18.99 37.42 7.88
CA LEU A 592 -19.93 38.23 8.65
C LEU A 592 -21.10 37.41 9.20
N ALA A 593 -21.57 36.39 8.48
CA ALA A 593 -22.63 35.47 8.87
C ALA A 593 -22.19 34.39 9.87
N SER A 594 -20.88 34.18 10.09
CA SER A 594 -20.36 33.23 11.08
C SER A 594 -21.01 33.39 12.47
N GLY A 595 -21.52 32.27 12.99
CA GLY A 595 -22.29 32.19 14.24
C GLY A 595 -23.81 32.42 14.12
N ALA A 596 -24.35 32.77 12.95
CA ALA A 596 -25.79 32.98 12.75
C ALA A 596 -26.62 31.70 12.97
N ASP A 597 -26.14 30.57 12.45
CA ASP A 597 -26.81 29.27 12.52
C ASP A 597 -26.77 28.61 13.91
N VAL A 598 -26.38 29.31 14.97
CA VAL A 598 -26.58 28.86 16.37
C VAL A 598 -27.94 29.37 16.85
N THR A 599 -28.94 28.48 16.80
CA THR A 599 -30.32 28.72 17.23
C THR A 599 -30.68 27.79 18.38
N THR A 600 -31.64 28.16 19.24
CA THR A 600 -32.13 27.28 20.32
C THR A 600 -32.55 25.90 19.79
N ASN A 601 -33.23 25.86 18.64
CA ASN A 601 -33.69 24.65 17.98
C ASN A 601 -32.57 23.69 17.52
N ASN A 602 -31.34 24.17 17.29
CA ASN A 602 -30.20 23.33 16.86
C ASN A 602 -29.00 23.33 17.83
N ALA A 603 -29.03 24.15 18.89
CA ALA A 603 -28.03 24.16 19.94
C ALA A 603 -27.83 22.78 20.58
N LYS A 604 -28.93 22.05 20.85
CA LYS A 604 -28.91 20.67 21.37
C LYS A 604 -28.18 19.70 20.44
N TYR A 605 -28.50 19.73 19.14
CA TYR A 605 -27.81 18.92 18.13
C TYR A 605 -26.31 19.28 18.07
N ARG A 606 -25.98 20.57 17.94
CA ARG A 606 -24.59 21.04 17.84
C ARG A 606 -23.78 20.69 19.09
N TYR A 607 -24.33 20.88 20.29
CA TYR A 607 -23.66 20.49 21.53
C TYR A 607 -23.29 18.99 21.54
N GLN A 608 -24.21 18.10 21.17
CA GLN A 608 -23.96 16.65 21.15
C GLN A 608 -23.05 16.20 19.99
N LYS A 609 -23.30 16.70 18.77
CA LYS A 609 -22.69 16.24 17.52
C LYS A 609 -21.38 16.94 17.20
N ARG A 610 -21.24 18.24 17.46
CA ARG A 610 -19.95 18.97 17.33
C ARG A 610 -19.08 18.88 18.59
N GLY A 611 -19.65 18.50 19.74
CA GLY A 611 -18.88 18.24 20.97
C GLY A 611 -18.73 19.46 21.90
N GLY A 612 -19.76 20.30 21.99
CA GLY A 612 -19.85 21.40 22.96
C GLY A 612 -19.53 22.80 22.43
N PHE A 613 -19.04 22.92 21.18
CA PHE A 613 -18.75 24.20 20.53
C PHE A 613 -19.98 25.13 20.47
N ASP A 614 -19.80 26.40 20.81
CA ASP A 614 -20.83 27.45 20.73
C ASP A 614 -20.56 28.48 19.61
N ALA A 615 -21.38 29.54 19.54
CA ALA A 615 -21.27 30.57 18.50
C ALA A 615 -19.96 31.37 18.54
N THR A 616 -19.33 31.48 19.71
CA THR A 616 -18.06 32.21 19.90
C THR A 616 -16.82 31.37 19.56
N ASP A 617 -16.96 30.05 19.45
CA ASP A 617 -15.89 29.15 18.95
C ASP A 617 -15.83 29.09 17.40
N ASP A 618 -16.72 29.79 16.69
CA ASP A 618 -16.69 29.87 15.22
C ASP A 618 -15.47 30.70 14.75
N ALA A 619 -14.54 30.07 14.03
CA ALA A 619 -13.30 30.70 13.57
C ALA A 619 -13.52 31.93 12.65
N GLY A 620 -14.67 32.03 11.97
CA GLY A 620 -15.05 33.25 11.24
C GLY A 620 -15.57 34.35 12.16
N MET A 621 -16.23 33.99 13.28
CA MET A 621 -16.55 34.95 14.34
C MET A 621 -15.28 35.45 15.04
N GLU A 622 -14.30 34.58 15.29
CA GLU A 622 -12.99 35.02 15.78
C GLU A 622 -12.33 35.99 14.79
N LEU A 623 -12.27 35.63 13.49
CA LEU A 623 -11.65 36.46 12.46
C LEU A 623 -12.27 37.86 12.36
N ARG A 624 -13.61 37.97 12.39
CA ARG A 624 -14.30 39.28 12.31
C ARG A 624 -14.07 40.15 13.55
N LEU A 625 -13.89 39.54 14.72
CA LEU A 625 -13.65 40.23 15.99
C LEU A 625 -12.20 40.67 16.16
N ASN A 626 -11.24 39.79 15.87
CA ASN A 626 -9.82 40.07 15.99
C ASN A 626 -9.30 40.97 14.86
N HIS A 627 -9.87 40.87 13.66
CA HIS A 627 -9.40 41.59 12.46
C HIS A 627 -10.51 42.34 11.69
N PRO A 628 -11.29 43.24 12.32
CA PRO A 628 -12.38 43.97 11.65
C PRO A 628 -11.88 44.87 10.49
N GLY A 629 -10.63 45.33 10.54
CA GLY A 629 -10.00 46.07 9.44
C GLY A 629 -9.86 45.26 8.15
N LEU A 630 -9.69 43.93 8.25
CA LEU A 630 -9.59 43.01 7.12
C LEU A 630 -10.93 42.87 6.39
N LEU A 631 -12.04 42.75 7.12
CA LEU A 631 -13.37 42.69 6.50
C LEU A 631 -13.79 44.03 5.88
N LYS A 632 -13.37 45.15 6.46
CA LYS A 632 -13.54 46.49 5.84
C LYS A 632 -12.68 46.63 4.57
N LYS A 633 -11.51 45.99 4.51
CA LYS A 633 -10.68 45.95 3.31
C LYS A 633 -11.35 45.10 2.22
N LEU A 634 -11.87 43.92 2.54
CA LEU A 634 -12.62 43.06 1.60
C LEU A 634 -13.84 43.75 0.97
N SER A 635 -14.51 44.70 1.65
CA SER A 635 -15.63 45.45 1.04
C SER A 635 -15.20 46.52 0.04
N THR A 636 -13.90 46.67 -0.24
CA THR A 636 -13.34 47.73 -1.12
C THR A 636 -12.11 47.30 -1.94
N THR A 637 -11.55 46.13 -1.66
CA THR A 637 -10.29 45.60 -2.22
C THR A 637 -10.48 44.12 -2.53
N SER A 638 -9.98 43.64 -3.67
CA SER A 638 -10.12 42.24 -4.04
C SER A 638 -9.28 41.31 -3.15
N ILE A 639 -9.75 40.08 -2.93
CA ILE A 639 -9.05 39.02 -2.19
C ILE A 639 -7.64 38.75 -2.74
N TYR A 640 -7.44 38.87 -4.05
CA TYR A 640 -6.15 38.62 -4.71
C TYR A 640 -5.10 39.71 -4.38
N ASP A 641 -5.54 40.94 -4.11
CA ASP A 641 -4.68 42.10 -3.78
C ASP A 641 -4.36 42.21 -2.28
N LEU A 642 -4.82 41.25 -1.47
CA LEU A 642 -4.45 41.16 -0.05
C LEU A 642 -3.01 40.63 0.12
N SER A 643 -2.36 41.02 1.22
CA SER A 643 -1.04 40.50 1.57
C SER A 643 -1.10 39.00 1.94
N PRO A 644 0.02 38.25 1.82
CA PRO A 644 0.06 36.83 2.19
C PRO A 644 -0.46 36.56 3.62
N ALA A 645 -0.14 37.42 4.58
CA ALA A 645 -0.60 37.32 5.96
C ALA A 645 -2.12 37.54 6.11
N GLU A 646 -2.72 38.43 5.31
CA GLU A 646 -4.17 38.66 5.30
C GLU A 646 -4.91 37.48 4.64
N LYS A 647 -4.36 36.92 3.56
CA LYS A 647 -4.89 35.71 2.90
C LYS A 647 -4.81 34.50 3.82
N LEU A 648 -3.69 34.30 4.52
CA LEU A 648 -3.51 33.19 5.48
C LEU A 648 -4.52 33.23 6.63
N LYS A 649 -4.83 34.42 7.16
CA LYS A 649 -5.84 34.58 8.22
C LYS A 649 -7.24 34.16 7.77
N ILE A 650 -7.57 34.41 6.50
CA ILE A 650 -8.81 33.96 5.87
C ILE A 650 -8.80 32.44 5.71
N LEU A 651 -7.75 31.86 5.13
CA LEU A 651 -7.63 30.41 4.94
C LEU A 651 -7.64 29.66 6.28
N HIS A 652 -6.97 30.19 7.32
CA HIS A 652 -7.00 29.64 8.68
C HIS A 652 -8.41 29.64 9.28
N ALA A 653 -9.22 30.68 9.04
CA ALA A 653 -10.61 30.71 9.50
C ALA A 653 -11.50 29.71 8.72
N LEU A 654 -11.23 29.48 7.44
CA LEU A 654 -11.95 28.49 6.63
C LEU A 654 -11.58 27.05 7.02
N CYS A 655 -10.28 26.76 7.24
CA CYS A 655 -9.83 25.50 7.85
C CYS A 655 -10.49 25.29 9.22
N GLY A 656 -10.49 26.32 10.08
CA GLY A 656 -11.12 26.28 11.39
C GLY A 656 -12.62 26.00 11.30
N LYS A 657 -13.33 26.67 10.39
CA LYS A 657 -14.77 26.44 10.16
C LYS A 657 -15.05 24.99 9.77
N LEU A 658 -14.29 24.42 8.84
CA LEU A 658 -14.40 22.99 8.47
C LEU A 658 -14.11 22.07 9.66
N LEU A 659 -13.06 22.33 10.46
CA LEU A 659 -12.74 21.55 11.67
C LEU A 659 -13.84 21.53 12.74
N THR A 660 -14.77 22.51 12.76
CA THR A 660 -15.92 22.51 13.67
C THR A 660 -17.13 21.69 13.17
N LEU A 661 -17.09 21.14 11.96
CA LEU A 661 -18.23 20.43 11.36
C LEU A 661 -18.32 18.97 11.81
N VAL A 662 -19.54 18.43 11.86
CA VAL A 662 -19.81 17.07 12.34
C VAL A 662 -19.09 16.02 11.47
N SER A 663 -19.13 16.17 10.15
CA SER A 663 -18.45 15.27 9.21
C SER A 663 -16.94 15.17 9.44
N THR A 664 -16.28 16.28 9.78
CA THR A 664 -14.84 16.30 10.12
C THR A 664 -14.56 15.62 11.45
N ARG A 665 -15.43 15.81 12.45
CA ARG A 665 -15.32 15.13 13.73
C ARG A 665 -15.48 13.61 13.57
N ASP A 666 -16.51 13.16 12.87
CA ASP A 666 -16.79 11.73 12.65
C ASP A 666 -15.62 11.06 11.89
N PHE A 667 -15.07 11.75 10.87
CA PHE A 667 -13.85 11.32 10.16
C PHE A 667 -12.62 11.19 11.10
N ILE A 668 -12.44 12.14 12.03
CA ILE A 668 -11.36 12.08 13.04
C ILE A 668 -11.56 10.90 14.00
N GLU A 669 -12.79 10.64 14.45
CA GLU A 669 -13.10 9.51 15.35
C GLU A 669 -12.87 8.15 14.65
N ASP A 670 -13.31 8.00 13.39
CA ASP A 670 -13.04 6.81 12.57
C ASP A 670 -11.54 6.58 12.35
N TYR A 671 -10.77 7.63 12.01
CA TYR A 671 -9.31 7.52 11.87
C TYR A 671 -8.61 7.20 13.18
N MET A 672 -9.09 7.68 14.32
CA MET A 672 -8.57 7.29 15.64
C MET A 672 -8.83 5.80 15.95
N GLU A 673 -9.98 5.26 15.58
CA GLU A 673 -10.30 3.84 15.73
C GLU A 673 -9.44 2.95 14.80
N ILE A 674 -9.27 3.34 13.52
CA ILE A 674 -8.34 2.68 12.58
C ILE A 674 -6.91 2.70 13.13
N LEU A 675 -6.47 3.82 13.72
CA LEU A 675 -5.16 3.95 14.35
C LEU A 675 -5.04 3.05 15.60
N ARG A 676 -6.11 2.90 16.40
CA ARG A 676 -6.15 2.01 17.57
C ARG A 676 -6.02 0.54 17.15
N GLN A 677 -6.75 0.12 16.12
CA GLN A 677 -6.67 -1.22 15.53
C GLN A 677 -5.27 -1.49 14.95
N SER A 678 -4.75 -0.58 14.13
CA SER A 678 -3.40 -0.69 13.54
C SER A 678 -2.29 -0.78 14.60
N LYS A 679 -2.41 -0.02 15.69
CA LYS A 679 -1.50 -0.12 16.85
C LYS A 679 -1.63 -1.44 17.60
N GLN A 680 -2.78 -2.12 17.56
CA GLN A 680 -2.92 -3.48 18.10
C GLN A 680 -2.27 -4.51 17.16
N GLU A 681 -2.60 -4.51 15.86
CA GLU A 681 -2.02 -5.43 14.88
C GLU A 681 -0.48 -5.36 14.87
N PHE A 682 0.10 -4.15 14.90
CA PHE A 682 1.55 -3.97 14.98
C PHE A 682 2.17 -4.58 16.25
N ARG A 683 1.49 -4.52 17.40
CA ARG A 683 1.95 -5.16 18.64
C ARG A 683 1.88 -6.68 18.54
N GLU A 684 0.85 -7.22 17.89
CA GLU A 684 0.69 -8.66 17.67
C GLU A 684 1.73 -9.21 16.67
N LEU A 685 1.98 -8.51 15.56
CA LEU A 685 3.04 -8.81 14.60
C LEU A 685 4.44 -8.74 15.26
N LYS A 686 4.71 -7.70 16.05
CA LYS A 686 5.97 -7.57 16.81
C LYS A 686 6.12 -8.69 17.84
N ALA A 687 5.04 -9.14 18.47
CA ALA A 687 5.05 -10.29 19.37
C ALA A 687 5.31 -11.60 18.61
N GLU A 688 4.72 -11.79 17.41
CA GLU A 688 4.96 -12.97 16.57
C GLU A 688 6.39 -13.04 16.04
N GLN A 689 6.95 -11.92 15.57
CA GLN A 689 8.37 -11.85 15.21
C GLN A 689 9.27 -12.24 16.40
N ASN A 690 8.99 -11.72 17.60
CA ASN A 690 9.71 -12.11 18.82
C ASN A 690 9.56 -13.60 19.17
N ARG A 691 8.37 -14.20 18.96
CA ARG A 691 8.16 -15.65 19.14
C ARG A 691 8.98 -16.45 18.14
N ARG A 692 8.96 -16.05 16.87
CA ARG A 692 9.72 -16.67 15.78
C ARG A 692 11.23 -16.60 16.00
N GLU A 693 11.78 -15.43 16.32
CA GLU A 693 13.21 -15.24 16.59
C GLU A 693 13.68 -16.10 17.77
N ARG A 694 12.89 -16.19 18.84
CA ARG A 694 13.16 -17.10 19.98
C ARG A 694 13.12 -18.57 19.54
N GLY A 695 12.16 -18.96 18.69
CA GLY A 695 12.08 -20.30 18.11
C GLY A 695 13.28 -20.65 17.24
N GLU A 696 13.69 -19.76 16.34
CA GLU A 696 14.87 -19.94 15.49
C GLU A 696 16.18 -19.96 16.30
N ALA A 697 16.29 -19.15 17.35
CA ALA A 697 17.42 -19.18 18.28
C ALA A 697 17.47 -20.51 19.07
N ALA A 698 16.33 -20.99 19.57
CA ALA A 698 16.22 -22.28 20.25
C ALA A 698 16.57 -23.45 19.31
N ALA A 699 16.13 -23.40 18.05
CA ALA A 699 16.49 -24.38 17.02
C ALA A 699 18.01 -24.37 16.72
N LYS A 700 18.61 -23.19 16.57
CA LYS A 700 20.08 -23.04 16.39
C LYS A 700 20.86 -23.57 17.60
N ILE A 701 20.34 -23.42 18.83
CA ILE A 701 20.94 -23.99 20.06
C ILE A 701 20.78 -25.52 20.10
N ARG A 702 19.60 -26.06 19.74
CA ARG A 702 19.35 -27.50 19.66
C ARG A 702 20.28 -28.18 18.65
N LYS A 703 20.34 -27.66 17.42
CA LYS A 703 21.22 -28.17 16.36
C LYS A 703 22.68 -28.22 16.80
N ARG A 704 23.19 -27.17 17.46
CA ARG A 704 24.54 -27.15 18.06
C ARG A 704 24.76 -28.13 19.21
N LYS A 705 23.71 -28.58 19.91
CA LYS A 705 23.81 -29.68 20.90
C LYS A 705 23.83 -31.04 20.20
N GLU A 706 22.97 -31.24 19.21
CA GLU A 706 22.86 -32.46 18.41
C GLU A 706 24.15 -32.72 17.58
N GLU A 707 24.76 -31.67 17.03
CA GLU A 707 26.07 -31.71 16.35
C GLU A 707 27.20 -32.13 17.31
N LYS A 708 27.26 -31.55 18.52
CA LYS A 708 28.25 -31.92 19.54
C LYS A 708 28.08 -33.33 20.07
N LEU A 709 26.85 -33.80 20.22
CA LEU A 709 26.57 -35.18 20.66
C LEU A 709 27.12 -36.17 19.62
N LYS A 710 26.88 -35.92 18.33
CA LYS A 710 27.45 -36.71 17.23
C LYS A 710 28.99 -36.63 17.17
N GLU A 711 29.58 -35.47 17.44
CA GLU A 711 31.03 -35.32 17.55
C GLU A 711 31.62 -36.15 18.72
N GLN A 712 30.88 -36.28 19.82
CA GLN A 712 31.25 -37.15 20.95
C GLN A 712 31.06 -38.64 20.61
N GLU A 713 29.95 -39.02 19.96
CA GLU A 713 29.71 -40.40 19.48
C GLU A 713 30.75 -40.87 18.45
N MET A 714 31.24 -39.98 17.59
CA MET A 714 32.32 -40.29 16.64
C MET A 714 33.62 -40.57 17.39
N LYS A 715 34.01 -39.72 18.33
CA LYS A 715 35.23 -39.91 19.14
C LYS A 715 35.17 -41.12 20.06
N LEU A 716 33.97 -41.56 20.46
CA LEU A 716 33.71 -42.81 21.17
C LEU A 716 33.69 -44.06 20.27
N LYS A 717 33.88 -43.90 18.95
CA LYS A 717 34.07 -44.97 17.96
C LYS A 717 35.47 -44.98 17.33
N GLU A 718 36.27 -43.96 17.62
CA GLU A 718 37.69 -43.84 17.24
C GLU A 718 38.64 -44.29 18.39
N ILE A 719 38.08 -44.76 19.50
CA ILE A 719 38.75 -45.30 20.70
C ILE A 719 38.32 -46.76 20.88
#